data_AF-A0A2U1LVF3-F1
#
_entry.id   AF-A0A2U1LVF3-F1
#
_cell.length_a   1.000
_cell.length_b   1.000
_cell.length_c   1.000
_cell.angle_alpha   90.00
_cell.angle_beta   90.00
_cell.angle_gamma   90.00
#
_symmetry.space_group_name_H-M   'P 1'
#
loop_
_entity.id
_entity.type
_entity.pdbx_description
1 polymer ?
#
loop_
_entity_poly.entity_id
_entity_poly.type
_entity_poly.pdbx_seq_one_letter_code
_entity_poly.pdbx_strand_id
1 'polypeptide(L)'
;MPLAGMANSKYEYVKSFELEDEVMYPNLIVVRIYGHNFDRFSEINEFEKPNDEKAFNLMNSCATSVMEQYPDIIFAYGYGDEYSFIFKKETKFHQRRESKILSIIGSFFISLYVKKWKEFFPQKDMRSTPPFRARVITCPSADTLQAYLAWRQRERHSNNMYNTCLWMLVKSGKSEIEAREKLKDTQKQEKNEMLFHEFGINYKNLPSMYRQGSCILRTEVDESFEINDNEAPVIRLRKRLIVVHSENIASKSFWNGYSCLCKEIAPFEQNVNNIKPEYIKLFQFDKKLLPFTWTVIRIDGSHFHRFSEVHGFEKPNDEQALKLMNSCAVSVLEEFNDIVFAYGVSDEYSFVLKGNSQLYQRRASEIVSAICLFFTATYVMKWKEFLPQKELKCLPNFDGRAVSYPTYVIIRDYLAWRQVDCHINNQYNTCFWMLVKSGKTTREAQSKLKGTQTQEKNQILSELFGIDYSMLPIMFRNGSCVFWDKQFLKLDDICNEFLNSSDQNRTVVKEMTVTYNGVVAKSLKKVVVEHSNIIEDDFWEPSVTGSTRLSYPDWLQFTTWRINRLKVSIIGKSCPWSWWPLASCNATRVDINSVKLTVTCIGSVAARKGGLVLVTGGDSGIGRAVSYAFAREGATIAFTYVKGDEDIDSNDTLKIINMSK
;
A
#
# COMPACT_ATOMS: atom_id res chain seq x y z
N MET A 1 -16.90 11.20 -18.66
CA MET A 1 -17.84 10.18 -19.17
C MET A 1 -17.44 8.85 -18.55
N PRO A 2 -18.38 7.97 -18.18
CA PRO A 2 -17.99 6.63 -17.76
C PRO A 2 -17.34 5.96 -18.96
N LEU A 3 -16.08 5.58 -18.79
CA LEU A 3 -15.36 4.70 -19.71
C LEU A 3 -16.26 3.50 -20.03
N ALA A 4 -16.22 3.07 -21.29
CA ALA A 4 -16.95 1.91 -21.77
C ALA A 4 -16.93 0.77 -20.73
N GLY A 5 -18.10 0.19 -20.46
CA GLY A 5 -18.19 -1.00 -19.61
C GLY A 5 -17.16 -2.02 -20.08
N MET A 6 -16.34 -2.49 -19.15
CA MET A 6 -15.29 -3.49 -19.36
C MET A 6 -15.81 -4.63 -20.23
N ALA A 7 -15.02 -5.09 -21.19
CA ALA A 7 -15.35 -6.30 -21.92
C ALA A 7 -15.41 -7.48 -20.93
N ASN A 8 -16.49 -8.26 -20.95
CA ASN A 8 -16.68 -9.44 -20.10
C ASN A 8 -15.60 -10.50 -20.42
N SER A 9 -14.43 -10.38 -19.80
CA SER A 9 -13.36 -11.37 -19.88
C SER A 9 -13.68 -12.55 -18.96
N LYS A 10 -13.09 -13.73 -19.23
CA LYS A 10 -13.21 -14.89 -18.31
C LYS A 10 -12.73 -14.60 -16.88
N TYR A 11 -11.97 -13.52 -16.68
CA TYR A 11 -11.43 -13.11 -15.39
C TYR A 11 -12.30 -12.11 -14.63
N GLU A 12 -13.41 -11.62 -15.19
CA GLU A 12 -14.23 -10.57 -14.58
C GLU A 12 -14.75 -10.95 -13.16
N TYR A 13 -14.89 -12.24 -12.89
CA TYR A 13 -15.33 -12.77 -11.60
C TYR A 13 -14.47 -12.28 -10.43
N VAL A 14 -13.19 -11.93 -10.63
CA VAL A 14 -12.30 -11.43 -9.56
C VAL A 14 -12.81 -10.14 -8.94
N LYS A 15 -13.62 -9.36 -9.66
CA LYS A 15 -14.27 -8.13 -9.16
C LYS A 15 -15.25 -8.42 -8.02
N SER A 16 -15.82 -9.62 -7.95
CA SER A 16 -16.74 -10.03 -6.87
C SER A 16 -16.07 -10.12 -5.49
N PHE A 17 -14.74 -10.12 -5.43
CA PHE A 17 -13.98 -10.09 -4.17
C PHE A 17 -13.84 -8.66 -3.61
N GLU A 18 -14.18 -7.61 -4.37
CA GLU A 18 -14.21 -6.25 -3.85
C GLU A 18 -15.32 -6.13 -2.79
N LEU A 19 -14.93 -5.84 -1.55
CA LEU A 19 -15.87 -5.62 -0.44
C LEU A 19 -16.31 -4.17 -0.39
N GLU A 20 -17.59 -3.95 -0.12
CA GLU A 20 -18.08 -2.63 0.25
C GLU A 20 -17.51 -2.18 1.61
N ASP A 21 -17.26 -0.88 1.72
CA ASP A 21 -16.68 -0.22 2.89
C ASP A 21 -17.35 1.13 3.17
N GLU A 22 -18.66 1.20 2.91
CA GLU A 22 -19.46 2.38 3.18
C GLU A 22 -19.54 2.68 4.68
N VAL A 23 -19.26 3.94 5.06
CA VAL A 23 -19.50 4.44 6.41
C VAL A 23 -20.99 4.75 6.58
N MET A 24 -21.70 3.84 7.23
CA MET A 24 -23.16 3.91 7.42
C MET A 24 -23.63 5.19 8.11
N TYR A 25 -24.80 5.69 7.72
CA TYR A 25 -25.53 6.70 8.48
C TYR A 25 -25.98 6.14 9.85
N PRO A 26 -26.09 6.97 10.90
CA PRO A 26 -25.88 8.42 10.95
C PRO A 26 -24.44 8.84 11.32
N ASN A 27 -23.46 7.95 11.18
CA ASN A 27 -22.10 8.21 11.66
C ASN A 27 -21.45 9.42 10.96
N LEU A 28 -20.86 10.31 11.75
CA LEU A 28 -19.99 11.37 11.27
C LEU A 28 -18.64 10.78 10.84
N ILE A 29 -18.05 11.37 9.79
CA ILE A 29 -16.79 10.93 9.21
C ILE A 29 -15.69 11.91 9.63
N VAL A 30 -14.68 11.41 10.32
CA VAL A 30 -13.45 12.15 10.64
C VAL A 30 -12.27 11.47 9.96
N VAL A 31 -11.62 12.16 9.03
CA VAL A 31 -10.38 11.67 8.42
C VAL A 31 -9.20 12.21 9.21
N ARG A 32 -8.46 11.34 9.89
CA ARG A 32 -7.23 11.71 10.59
C ARG A 32 -6.02 11.35 9.74
N ILE A 33 -5.25 12.35 9.34
CA ILE A 33 -3.92 12.24 8.74
C ILE A 33 -2.89 12.44 9.87
N TYR A 34 -1.88 11.59 9.95
CA TYR A 34 -0.85 11.67 10.98
C TYR A 34 0.49 11.14 10.48
N GLY A 35 1.59 11.69 10.97
CA GLY A 35 2.93 11.19 10.71
C GLY A 35 3.17 9.85 11.40
N HIS A 36 3.84 8.94 10.70
CA HIS A 36 4.33 7.68 11.24
C HIS A 36 5.86 7.73 11.31
N ASN A 37 6.44 7.50 12.48
CA ASN A 37 7.89 7.69 12.70
C ASN A 37 8.37 9.07 12.25
N PHE A 38 7.55 10.10 12.49
CA PHE A 38 7.82 11.46 12.05
C PHE A 38 9.02 12.08 12.77
N ASP A 39 9.42 11.54 13.92
CA ASP A 39 10.67 11.92 14.61
C ASP A 39 11.87 11.77 13.68
N ARG A 40 12.02 10.61 13.02
CA ARG A 40 13.09 10.37 12.03
C ARG A 40 13.01 11.34 10.85
N PHE A 41 11.80 11.62 10.36
CA PHE A 41 11.61 12.60 9.27
C PHE A 41 12.04 14.01 9.71
N SER A 42 11.67 14.41 10.93
CA SER A 42 12.01 15.70 11.50
C SER A 42 13.52 15.85 11.77
N GLU A 43 14.20 14.77 12.16
CA GLU A 43 15.66 14.74 12.34
C GLU A 43 16.39 14.87 11.00
N ILE A 44 16.00 14.05 10.00
CA ILE A 44 16.62 14.06 8.67
C ILE A 44 16.50 15.44 8.01
N ASN A 45 15.39 16.13 8.22
CA ASN A 45 15.13 17.47 7.67
C ASN A 45 15.46 18.62 8.65
N GLU A 46 16.08 18.30 9.79
CA GLU A 46 16.61 19.25 10.78
C GLU A 46 15.56 20.26 11.27
N PHE A 47 14.41 19.77 11.73
CA PHE A 47 13.36 20.61 12.30
C PHE A 47 13.76 21.17 13.66
N GLU A 48 13.37 22.41 13.93
CA GLU A 48 13.58 23.03 15.23
C GLU A 48 12.82 22.29 16.35
N LYS A 49 13.48 22.16 17.50
CA LYS A 49 12.92 21.49 18.69
C LYS A 49 12.74 22.49 19.84
N PRO A 50 11.61 22.43 20.59
CA PRO A 50 10.58 21.39 20.57
C PRO A 50 9.50 21.55 19.47
N ASN A 51 9.39 22.72 18.85
CA ASN A 51 8.41 23.03 17.82
C ASN A 51 9.08 23.84 16.71
N ASP A 52 8.78 23.51 15.45
CA ASP A 52 9.25 24.21 14.26
C ASP A 52 8.09 25.00 13.64
N GLU A 53 8.16 26.33 13.70
CA GLU A 53 7.07 27.20 13.25
C GLU A 53 6.75 27.01 11.76
N LYS A 54 7.78 26.81 10.92
CA LYS A 54 7.63 26.62 9.47
C LYS A 54 6.93 25.30 9.18
N ALA A 55 7.31 24.23 9.88
CA ALA A 55 6.64 22.94 9.75
C ALA A 55 5.15 23.03 10.16
N PHE A 56 4.85 23.71 11.26
CA PHE A 56 3.47 23.95 11.70
C PHE A 56 2.67 24.76 10.67
N ASN A 57 3.25 25.85 10.16
CA ASN A 57 2.59 26.69 9.17
C ASN A 57 2.39 25.97 7.82
N LEU A 58 3.32 25.10 7.43
CA LEU A 58 3.15 24.20 6.27
C LEU A 58 1.95 23.28 6.47
N MET A 59 1.83 22.62 7.63
CA MET A 59 0.70 21.75 7.95
C MET A 59 -0.64 22.51 7.95
N ASN A 60 -0.68 23.71 8.55
CA ASN A 60 -1.86 24.58 8.55
C ASN A 60 -2.25 25.02 7.12
N SER A 61 -1.27 25.40 6.30
CA SER A 61 -1.47 25.79 4.90
C SER A 61 -1.99 24.63 4.05
N CYS A 62 -1.50 23.40 4.29
CA CYS A 62 -2.01 22.20 3.63
C CYS A 62 -3.46 21.92 4.04
N ALA A 63 -3.76 21.91 5.34
CA ALA A 63 -5.10 21.65 5.85
C ALA A 63 -6.12 22.70 5.39
N THR A 64 -5.71 23.96 5.27
CA THR A 64 -6.56 25.04 4.75
C THR A 64 -6.92 24.76 3.29
N SER A 65 -5.93 24.44 2.45
CA SER A 65 -6.18 24.09 1.04
C SER A 65 -6.99 22.80 0.86
N VAL A 66 -6.88 21.82 1.77
CA VAL A 66 -7.78 20.65 1.79
C VAL A 66 -9.24 21.12 1.98
N MET A 67 -9.50 21.99 2.95
CA MET A 67 -10.85 22.50 3.19
C MET A 67 -11.36 23.43 2.08
N GLU A 68 -10.48 24.12 1.37
CA GLU A 68 -10.83 24.89 0.16
C GLU A 68 -11.29 23.96 -0.97
N GLN A 69 -10.54 22.88 -1.19
CA GLN A 69 -10.80 21.92 -2.27
C GLN A 69 -12.02 21.03 -1.99
N TYR A 70 -12.30 20.72 -0.73
CA TYR A 70 -13.38 19.81 -0.32
C TYR A 70 -14.38 20.51 0.62
N PRO A 71 -15.42 21.16 0.08
CA PRO A 71 -16.39 21.93 0.87
C PRO A 71 -17.20 21.13 1.89
N ASP A 72 -17.30 19.82 1.70
CA ASP A 72 -17.95 18.91 2.65
C ASP A 72 -17.18 18.79 3.98
N ILE A 73 -15.90 19.20 4.01
CA ILE A 73 -15.12 19.35 5.23
C ILE A 73 -15.37 20.74 5.81
N ILE A 74 -15.90 20.76 7.02
CA ILE A 74 -16.44 21.97 7.68
C ILE A 74 -15.61 22.42 8.89
N PHE A 75 -14.85 21.48 9.46
CA PHE A 75 -13.93 21.75 10.55
C PHE A 75 -12.69 20.87 10.38
N ALA A 76 -11.52 21.43 10.67
CA ALA A 76 -10.29 20.67 10.81
C ALA A 76 -9.56 21.07 12.09
N TYR A 77 -8.90 20.11 12.73
CA TYR A 77 -8.04 20.36 13.89
C TYR A 77 -6.74 19.61 13.75
N GLY A 78 -5.62 20.30 13.94
CA GLY A 78 -4.30 19.69 13.83
C GLY A 78 -3.29 20.26 14.79
N TYR A 79 -2.28 19.44 15.07
CA TYR A 79 -1.11 19.82 15.86
C TYR A 79 0.04 18.87 15.55
N GLY A 80 1.28 19.35 15.70
CA GLY A 80 2.46 18.56 15.38
C GLY A 80 2.40 18.04 13.94
N ASP A 81 2.45 16.73 13.81
CA ASP A 81 2.41 15.98 12.56
C ASP A 81 1.02 15.36 12.27
N GLU A 82 -0.07 15.83 12.90
CA GLU A 82 -1.42 15.32 12.66
C GLU A 82 -2.46 16.39 12.34
N TYR A 83 -3.47 15.99 11.55
CA TYR A 83 -4.67 16.76 11.23
C TYR A 83 -5.90 15.86 11.16
N SER A 84 -7.00 16.32 11.73
CA SER A 84 -8.32 15.68 11.68
C SER A 84 -9.26 16.53 10.87
N PHE A 85 -9.88 15.97 9.83
CA PHE A 85 -10.84 16.64 8.95
C PHE A 85 -12.24 16.08 9.20
N ILE A 86 -13.17 16.93 9.60
CA ILE A 86 -14.54 16.53 9.93
C ILE A 86 -15.49 16.93 8.82
N PHE A 87 -16.18 15.91 8.31
CA PHE A 87 -17.19 16.07 7.28
C PHE A 87 -18.54 16.45 7.88
N LYS A 88 -19.34 17.21 7.12
CA LYS A 88 -20.75 17.46 7.45
C LYS A 88 -21.55 16.16 7.54
N LYS A 89 -22.56 16.14 8.38
CA LYS A 89 -23.31 14.92 8.74
C LYS A 89 -23.96 14.25 7.52
N GLU A 90 -24.49 15.03 6.60
CA GLU A 90 -25.23 14.57 5.42
C GLU A 90 -24.32 14.25 4.22
N THR A 91 -22.99 14.28 4.38
CA THR A 91 -22.07 14.08 3.26
C THR A 91 -22.37 12.77 2.50
N LYS A 92 -22.33 12.87 1.17
CA LYS A 92 -22.39 11.74 0.23
C LYS A 92 -21.08 11.58 -0.53
N PHE A 93 -20.01 12.24 -0.05
CA PHE A 93 -18.70 12.28 -0.71
C PHE A 93 -18.22 10.85 -1.02
N HIS A 94 -17.97 10.56 -2.30
CA HIS A 94 -17.61 9.23 -2.81
C HIS A 94 -18.50 8.07 -2.33
N GLN A 95 -19.81 8.30 -2.18
CA GLN A 95 -20.76 7.30 -1.64
C GLN A 95 -20.31 6.79 -0.26
N ARG A 96 -19.65 7.65 0.52
CA ARG A 96 -19.21 7.36 1.89
C ARG A 96 -18.27 6.16 2.02
N ARG A 97 -17.62 5.73 0.93
CA ARG A 97 -16.63 4.63 0.94
C ARG A 97 -15.36 5.03 1.69
N GLU A 98 -15.09 4.32 2.76
CA GLU A 98 -13.98 4.60 3.69
C GLU A 98 -12.63 4.70 2.95
N SER A 99 -12.29 3.69 2.15
CA SER A 99 -11.02 3.62 1.45
C SER A 99 -10.84 4.76 0.46
N LYS A 100 -11.92 5.17 -0.23
CA LYS A 100 -11.88 6.31 -1.16
C LYS A 100 -11.71 7.62 -0.43
N ILE A 101 -12.48 7.85 0.62
CA ILE A 101 -12.42 9.11 1.38
C ILE A 101 -11.02 9.28 1.98
N LEU A 102 -10.50 8.25 2.66
CA LEU A 102 -9.21 8.35 3.33
C LEU A 102 -8.06 8.56 2.34
N SER A 103 -8.07 7.84 1.21
CA SER A 103 -6.99 7.89 0.23
C SER A 103 -7.00 9.22 -0.54
N ILE A 104 -8.16 9.73 -0.94
CA ILE A 104 -8.28 10.99 -1.69
C ILE A 104 -7.89 12.20 -0.83
N ILE A 105 -8.38 12.26 0.41
CA ILE A 105 -8.03 13.37 1.31
C ILE A 105 -6.56 13.30 1.69
N GLY A 106 -6.05 12.09 1.98
CA GLY A 106 -4.64 11.89 2.30
C GLY A 106 -3.69 12.16 1.13
N SER A 107 -4.03 11.71 -0.08
CA SER A 107 -3.25 11.95 -1.30
C SER A 107 -3.19 13.44 -1.62
N PHE A 108 -4.31 14.16 -1.47
CA PHE A 108 -4.32 15.59 -1.73
C PHE A 108 -3.49 16.36 -0.71
N PHE A 109 -3.60 16.00 0.58
CA PHE A 109 -2.80 16.61 1.65
C PHE A 109 -1.31 16.38 1.43
N ILE A 110 -0.89 15.16 1.09
CA ILE A 110 0.53 14.85 0.88
C ILE A 110 1.09 15.52 -0.37
N SER A 111 0.30 15.58 -1.45
CA SER A 111 0.64 16.34 -2.65
C SER A 111 0.86 17.82 -2.35
N LEU A 112 0.00 18.42 -1.52
CA LEU A 112 0.16 19.79 -1.03
C LEU A 112 1.42 19.96 -0.18
N TYR A 113 1.67 19.03 0.74
CA TYR A 113 2.82 19.08 1.64
C TYR A 113 4.14 19.09 0.88
N VAL A 114 4.28 18.22 -0.13
CA VAL A 114 5.47 18.18 -0.99
C VAL A 114 5.56 19.43 -1.87
N LYS A 115 4.45 19.83 -2.52
CA LYS A 115 4.44 20.99 -3.43
C LYS A 115 4.79 22.30 -2.70
N LYS A 116 4.21 22.52 -1.52
CA LYS A 116 4.41 23.73 -0.72
C LYS A 116 5.70 23.72 0.09
N TRP A 117 6.42 22.59 0.14
CA TRP A 117 7.65 22.47 0.94
C TRP A 117 8.62 23.63 0.72
N LYS A 118 8.90 23.97 -0.55
CA LYS A 118 9.83 25.06 -0.91
C LYS A 118 9.33 26.46 -0.56
N GLU A 119 8.03 26.65 -0.36
CA GLU A 119 7.46 27.92 0.11
C GLU A 119 7.83 28.17 1.59
N PHE A 120 7.89 27.11 2.40
CA PHE A 120 8.19 27.19 3.84
C PHE A 120 9.66 26.91 4.17
N PHE A 121 10.33 26.11 3.34
CA PHE A 121 11.74 25.75 3.48
C PHE A 121 12.53 26.03 2.19
N PRO A 122 12.75 27.31 1.79
CA PRO A 122 13.37 27.65 0.51
C PRO A 122 14.77 27.05 0.33
N GLN A 123 15.56 27.02 1.42
CA GLN A 123 16.95 26.58 1.43
C GLN A 123 17.15 25.08 1.75
N LYS A 124 16.07 24.32 1.99
CA LYS A 124 16.16 22.89 2.31
C LYS A 124 15.41 22.08 1.26
N ASP A 125 16.09 21.13 0.62
CA ASP A 125 15.41 20.08 -0.14
C ASP A 125 14.86 19.03 0.81
N MET A 126 13.71 18.45 0.44
CA MET A 126 13.11 17.35 1.18
C MET A 126 13.96 16.09 0.95
N ARG A 127 14.64 15.62 2.00
CA ARG A 127 15.62 14.52 1.89
C ARG A 127 15.01 13.12 1.95
N SER A 128 13.76 13.00 2.38
CA SER A 128 13.05 11.73 2.48
C SER A 128 11.56 11.92 2.20
N THR A 129 10.88 10.86 1.80
CA THR A 129 9.44 10.90 1.58
C THR A 129 8.71 11.10 2.92
N PRO A 130 7.76 12.04 3.02
CA PRO A 130 7.03 12.32 4.25
C PRO A 130 6.15 11.11 4.66
N PRO A 131 6.35 10.53 5.85
CA PRO A 131 5.79 9.22 6.21
C PRO A 131 4.37 9.34 6.82
N PHE A 132 3.44 9.97 6.10
CA PHE A 132 2.07 10.13 6.59
C PHE A 132 1.22 8.88 6.38
N ARG A 133 0.24 8.71 7.26
CA ARG A 133 -0.87 7.77 7.14
C ARG A 133 -2.19 8.49 7.32
N ALA A 134 -3.26 7.83 6.90
CA ALA A 134 -4.61 8.33 7.03
C ALA A 134 -5.54 7.21 7.52
N ARG A 135 -6.51 7.59 8.35
CA ARG A 135 -7.58 6.67 8.78
C ARG A 135 -8.89 7.40 8.97
N VAL A 136 -9.99 6.69 8.79
CA VAL A 136 -11.33 7.19 9.13
C VAL A 136 -11.66 6.82 10.56
N ILE A 137 -12.20 7.79 11.30
CA ILE A 137 -12.76 7.62 12.62
C ILE A 137 -14.25 7.93 12.47
N THR A 138 -15.06 6.96 12.85
CA THR A 138 -16.52 7.10 12.82
C THR A 138 -16.99 7.65 14.15
N CYS A 139 -17.82 8.69 14.15
CA CYS A 139 -18.41 9.23 15.37
C CYS A 139 -19.94 9.11 15.27
N PRO A 140 -20.58 8.19 16.04
CA PRO A 140 -22.02 7.96 15.93
C PRO A 140 -22.89 9.16 16.33
N SER A 141 -22.34 10.07 17.15
CA SER A 141 -23.05 11.23 17.68
C SER A 141 -22.13 12.45 17.80
N ALA A 142 -22.74 13.62 17.97
CA ALA A 142 -22.03 14.87 18.28
C ALA A 142 -21.22 14.76 19.59
N ASP A 143 -21.72 14.05 20.59
CA ASP A 143 -21.00 13.80 21.85
C ASP A 143 -19.72 12.99 21.63
N THR A 144 -19.77 11.99 20.74
CA THR A 144 -18.58 11.19 20.40
C THR A 144 -17.55 12.05 19.68
N LEU A 145 -18.00 12.94 18.78
CA LEU A 145 -17.13 13.92 18.13
C LEU A 145 -16.54 14.92 19.14
N GLN A 146 -17.34 15.43 20.08
CA GLN A 146 -16.88 16.33 21.13
C GLN A 146 -15.80 15.67 21.99
N ALA A 147 -16.03 14.42 22.40
CA ALA A 147 -15.06 13.64 23.16
C ALA A 147 -13.78 13.39 22.34
N TYR A 148 -13.90 13.11 21.03
CA TYR A 148 -12.76 13.00 20.11
C TYR A 148 -11.93 14.28 20.06
N LEU A 149 -12.56 15.44 19.82
CA LEU A 149 -11.87 16.73 19.75
C LEU A 149 -11.17 17.07 21.07
N ALA A 150 -11.87 16.86 22.18
CA ALA A 150 -11.32 17.09 23.51
C ALA A 150 -10.12 16.16 23.79
N TRP A 151 -10.17 14.91 23.30
CA TRP A 151 -9.08 13.95 23.44
C TRP A 151 -7.84 14.41 22.67
N ARG A 152 -8.02 14.80 21.40
CA ARG A 152 -6.93 15.31 20.56
C ARG A 152 -6.27 16.54 21.18
N GLN A 153 -7.08 17.49 21.67
CA GLN A 153 -6.53 18.71 22.29
C GLN A 153 -5.81 18.45 23.62
N ARG A 154 -6.29 17.54 24.47
CA ARG A 154 -5.58 17.14 25.70
C ARG A 154 -4.24 16.48 25.40
N GLU A 155 -4.19 15.61 24.39
CA GLU A 155 -2.96 14.96 23.96
C GLU A 155 -1.93 15.99 23.47
N ARG A 156 -2.37 17.03 22.73
CA ARG A 156 -1.49 18.14 22.37
C ARG A 156 -0.89 18.82 23.60
N HIS A 157 -1.72 19.19 24.58
CA HIS A 157 -1.22 19.86 25.79
C HIS A 157 -0.16 19.03 26.50
N SER A 158 -0.45 17.75 26.73
CA SER A 158 0.45 16.81 27.39
C SER A 158 1.76 16.65 26.61
N ASN A 159 1.67 16.41 25.30
CA ASN A 159 2.84 16.17 24.45
C ASN A 159 3.69 17.43 24.28
N ASN A 160 3.08 18.60 24.08
CA ASN A 160 3.84 19.85 23.93
C ASN A 160 4.62 20.18 25.20
N MET A 161 3.99 20.03 26.36
CA MET A 161 4.64 20.35 27.63
C MET A 161 5.77 19.35 27.92
N TYR A 162 5.52 18.05 27.73
CA TYR A 162 6.55 17.02 27.83
C TYR A 162 7.73 17.30 26.88
N ASN A 163 7.46 17.56 25.60
CA ASN A 163 8.50 17.84 24.60
C ASN A 163 9.26 19.13 24.93
N THR A 164 8.59 20.15 25.46
CA THR A 164 9.26 21.39 25.87
C THR A 164 10.25 21.08 27.01
N CYS A 165 9.83 20.37 28.05
CA CYS A 165 10.74 19.95 29.13
C CYS A 165 11.90 19.11 28.58
N LEU A 166 11.60 18.12 27.74
CA LEU A 166 12.58 17.19 27.17
C LEU A 166 13.68 17.95 26.44
N TRP A 167 13.30 18.83 25.51
CA TRP A 167 14.26 19.56 24.71
C TRP A 167 14.98 20.67 25.48
N MET A 168 14.38 21.23 26.54
CA MET A 168 15.11 22.15 27.42
C MET A 168 16.18 21.43 28.24
N LEU A 169 15.89 20.22 28.74
CA LEU A 169 16.88 19.38 29.42
C LEU A 169 18.03 18.96 28.49
N VAL A 170 17.72 18.62 27.24
CA VAL A 170 18.74 18.32 26.23
C VAL A 170 19.58 19.56 25.93
N LYS A 171 18.96 20.74 25.77
CA LYS A 171 19.68 22.01 25.57
C LYS A 171 20.52 22.43 26.79
N SER A 172 20.18 22.00 28.00
CA SER A 172 21.00 22.20 29.19
C SER A 172 22.17 21.21 29.33
N GLY A 173 22.45 20.41 28.31
CA GLY A 173 23.61 19.52 28.24
C GLY A 173 23.34 18.06 28.66
N LYS A 174 22.09 17.68 28.93
CA LYS A 174 21.74 16.27 29.20
C LYS A 174 21.63 15.47 27.91
N SER A 175 21.94 14.19 27.97
CA SER A 175 21.55 13.27 26.91
C SER A 175 20.03 13.09 26.85
N GLU A 176 19.52 12.68 25.69
CA GLU A 176 18.09 12.41 25.53
C GLU A 176 17.59 11.31 26.49
N ILE A 177 18.43 10.30 26.75
CA ILE A 177 18.12 9.20 27.67
C ILE A 177 17.95 9.73 29.09
N GLU A 178 18.89 10.54 29.58
CA GLU A 178 18.81 11.15 30.91
C GLU A 178 17.62 12.09 31.04
N ALA A 179 17.31 12.85 29.99
CA ALA A 179 16.16 13.73 29.97
C ALA A 179 14.83 12.94 30.01
N ARG A 180 14.72 11.84 29.28
CA ARG A 180 13.56 10.94 29.30
C ARG A 180 13.38 10.28 30.67
N GLU A 181 14.45 9.79 31.30
CA GLU A 181 14.38 9.21 32.64
C GLU A 181 14.00 10.26 33.69
N LYS A 182 14.50 11.50 33.61
CA LYS A 182 14.07 12.58 34.52
C LYS A 182 12.59 12.94 34.38
N LEU A 183 12.04 12.83 33.17
CA LEU A 183 10.63 13.13 32.89
C LEU A 183 9.68 11.95 33.09
N LYS A 184 10.22 10.76 33.34
CA LYS A 184 9.45 9.56 33.57
C LYS A 184 8.56 9.74 34.80
N ASP A 185 7.30 9.33 34.66
CA ASP A 185 6.26 9.41 35.70
C ASP A 185 5.93 10.80 36.26
N THR A 186 6.51 11.87 35.68
CA THR A 186 6.27 13.24 36.15
C THR A 186 4.86 13.73 35.82
N GLN A 187 4.24 14.39 36.79
CA GLN A 187 2.89 14.94 36.68
C GLN A 187 2.87 16.24 35.89
N LYS A 188 1.66 16.69 35.50
CA LYS A 188 1.49 17.93 34.73
C LYS A 188 2.05 19.14 35.49
N GLN A 189 1.80 19.20 36.80
CA GLN A 189 2.23 20.30 37.65
C GLN A 189 3.77 20.34 37.78
N GLU A 190 4.40 19.19 38.02
CA GLU A 190 5.86 19.06 38.12
C GLU A 190 6.58 19.51 36.84
N LYS A 191 6.05 19.16 35.66
CA LYS A 191 6.59 19.63 34.37
C LYS A 191 6.50 21.14 34.24
N ASN A 192 5.39 21.74 34.68
CA ASN A 192 5.21 23.19 34.63
C ASN A 192 6.13 23.92 35.62
N GLU A 193 6.28 23.39 36.83
CA GLU A 193 7.23 23.88 37.84
C GLU A 193 8.68 23.77 37.33
N MET A 194 9.05 22.65 36.69
CA MET A 194 10.36 22.48 36.07
C MET A 194 10.62 23.52 34.97
N LEU A 195 9.67 23.75 34.06
CA LEU A 195 9.79 24.79 33.03
C LEU A 195 10.01 26.17 33.64
N PHE A 196 9.27 26.48 34.69
CA PHE A 196 9.34 27.80 35.32
C PHE A 196 10.62 27.99 36.14
N HIS A 197 10.94 27.06 37.03
CA HIS A 197 12.05 27.21 37.98
C HIS A 197 13.42 26.88 37.38
N GLU A 198 13.53 25.83 36.54
CA GLU A 198 14.84 25.46 35.96
C GLU A 198 15.16 26.26 34.69
N PHE A 199 14.15 26.66 33.92
CA PHE A 199 14.36 27.27 32.60
C PHE A 199 13.78 28.68 32.45
N GLY A 200 13.08 29.21 33.47
CA GLY A 200 12.46 30.54 33.39
C GLY A 200 11.30 30.63 32.38
N ILE A 201 10.75 29.49 31.94
CA ILE A 201 9.71 29.42 30.91
C ILE A 201 8.34 29.30 31.58
N ASN A 202 7.52 30.34 31.45
CA ASN A 202 6.10 30.23 31.74
C ASN A 202 5.38 29.57 30.57
N TYR A 203 4.93 28.32 30.75
CA TYR A 203 4.24 27.57 29.70
C TYR A 203 3.06 28.35 29.12
N LYS A 204 2.28 29.09 29.92
CA LYS A 204 1.13 29.86 29.42
C LYS A 204 1.50 30.97 28.42
N ASN A 205 2.74 31.45 28.47
CA ASN A 205 3.22 32.51 27.59
C ASN A 205 3.73 31.98 26.24
N LEU A 206 3.86 30.66 26.08
CA LEU A 206 4.19 30.07 24.78
C LEU A 206 3.08 30.37 23.75
N PRO A 207 3.43 30.50 22.46
CA PRO A 207 2.47 30.73 21.38
C PRO A 207 1.27 29.77 21.46
N SER A 208 0.06 30.31 21.27
CA SER A 208 -1.18 29.56 21.37
C SER A 208 -1.23 28.40 20.38
N MET A 209 -0.69 28.56 19.17
CA MET A 209 -0.53 27.48 18.19
C MET A 209 0.21 26.27 18.76
N TYR A 210 1.26 26.48 19.54
CA TYR A 210 1.99 25.38 20.16
C TYR A 210 1.20 24.78 21.32
N ARG A 211 0.48 25.56 22.12
CA ARG A 211 -0.24 25.01 23.27
C ARG A 211 -1.53 24.31 22.89
N GLN A 212 -2.28 24.91 21.98
CA GLN A 212 -3.66 24.57 21.67
C GLN A 212 -3.81 23.78 20.37
N GLY A 213 -2.82 23.84 19.47
CA GLY A 213 -2.98 23.42 18.08
C GLY A 213 -3.71 24.46 17.25
N SER A 214 -4.04 24.09 16.02
CA SER A 214 -4.75 24.94 15.06
C SER A 214 -6.10 24.33 14.74
N CYS A 215 -7.17 25.11 14.84
CA CYS A 215 -8.44 24.74 14.24
C CYS A 215 -8.73 25.61 13.02
N ILE A 216 -9.27 24.98 11.98
CA ILE A 216 -9.65 25.63 10.74
C ILE A 216 -11.15 25.39 10.58
N LEU A 217 -11.91 26.46 10.41
CA LEU A 217 -13.36 26.38 10.30
C LEU A 217 -13.87 27.38 9.28
N ARG A 218 -15.02 27.07 8.69
CA ARG A 218 -15.67 27.92 7.70
C ARG A 218 -16.69 28.82 8.40
N THR A 219 -16.42 30.11 8.54
CA THR A 219 -17.35 31.06 9.14
C THR A 219 -17.83 32.09 8.13
N GLU A 220 -18.98 32.70 8.41
CA GLU A 220 -19.43 33.91 7.72
C GLU A 220 -18.67 35.11 8.26
N VAL A 221 -18.12 35.92 7.36
CA VAL A 221 -17.39 37.15 7.66
C VAL A 221 -18.00 38.28 6.83
N ASP A 222 -18.19 39.43 7.45
CA ASP A 222 -18.63 40.66 6.80
C ASP A 222 -17.46 41.27 6.00
N GLU A 223 -17.61 41.39 4.68
CA GLU A 223 -16.66 42.11 3.82
C GLU A 223 -17.30 43.42 3.34
N SER A 224 -16.70 44.54 3.73
CA SER A 224 -17.05 45.88 3.27
C SER A 224 -16.36 46.20 1.94
N PHE A 225 -17.14 46.60 0.95
CA PHE A 225 -16.65 47.09 -0.34
C PHE A 225 -16.90 48.59 -0.43
N GLU A 226 -15.84 49.37 -0.60
CA GLU A 226 -15.95 50.78 -0.98
C GLU A 226 -16.19 50.83 -2.50
N ILE A 227 -17.35 51.35 -2.89
CA ILE A 227 -17.74 51.45 -4.31
C ILE A 227 -17.24 52.77 -4.90
N ASN A 228 -17.14 53.85 -4.09
CA ASN A 228 -16.55 55.16 -4.41
C ASN A 228 -16.22 55.93 -3.10
N ASP A 229 -15.29 56.89 -3.14
CA ASP A 229 -14.78 57.68 -1.99
C ASP A 229 -15.86 58.45 -1.18
N ASN A 230 -17.11 58.54 -1.64
CA ASN A 230 -18.20 59.28 -1.01
C ASN A 230 -19.47 58.44 -0.72
N GLU A 231 -19.45 57.12 -0.92
CA GLU A 231 -20.60 56.25 -0.63
C GLU A 231 -20.30 55.28 0.53
N ALA A 232 -21.34 55.00 1.34
CA ALA A 232 -21.20 54.09 2.47
C ALA A 232 -20.81 52.68 2.00
N PRO A 233 -19.86 52.01 2.69
CA PRO A 233 -19.35 50.71 2.27
C PRO A 233 -20.46 49.66 2.24
N VAL A 234 -20.53 48.88 1.15
CA VAL A 234 -21.48 47.78 1.02
C VAL A 234 -20.91 46.55 1.72
N ILE A 235 -21.57 46.11 2.79
CA ILE A 235 -21.20 44.90 3.54
C ILE A 235 -21.87 43.68 2.90
N ARG A 236 -21.09 42.67 2.53
CA ARG A 236 -21.58 41.36 2.07
C ARG A 236 -21.05 40.25 2.97
N LEU A 237 -21.94 39.38 3.45
CA LEU A 237 -21.54 38.15 4.14
C LEU A 237 -20.91 37.18 3.15
N ARG A 238 -19.69 36.73 3.43
CA ARG A 238 -19.04 35.64 2.70
C ARG A 238 -18.56 34.55 3.64
N LYS A 239 -18.69 33.30 3.20
CA LYS A 239 -18.12 32.14 3.90
C LYS A 239 -16.61 32.08 3.63
N ARG A 240 -15.80 32.28 4.67
CA ARG A 240 -14.33 32.23 4.60
C ARG A 240 -13.79 31.19 5.59
N LEU A 241 -12.65 30.60 5.25
CA LEU A 241 -11.90 29.76 6.18
C LEU A 241 -11.05 30.65 7.08
N ILE A 242 -11.14 30.43 8.38
CA ILE A 242 -10.31 31.10 9.37
C ILE A 242 -9.51 30.06 10.15
N VAL A 243 -8.29 30.42 10.56
CA VAL A 243 -7.46 29.64 11.47
C VAL A 243 -7.60 30.26 12.86
N VAL A 244 -7.96 29.45 13.85
CA VAL A 244 -8.18 29.87 15.24
C VAL A 244 -7.39 28.97 16.18
N HIS A 245 -6.90 29.55 17.28
CA HIS A 245 -6.20 28.83 18.34
C HIS A 245 -6.97 29.01 19.65
N SER A 246 -7.93 28.12 19.91
CA SER A 246 -8.81 28.20 21.08
C SER A 246 -8.35 27.28 22.21
N GLU A 247 -8.53 27.72 23.46
CA GLU A 247 -8.18 26.92 24.65
C GLU A 247 -9.01 25.65 24.82
N ASN A 248 -10.24 25.62 24.29
CA ASN A 248 -11.09 24.44 24.37
C ASN A 248 -12.01 24.36 23.15
N ILE A 249 -11.56 23.67 22.11
CA ILE A 249 -12.32 23.46 20.87
C ILE A 249 -13.52 22.54 21.05
N ALA A 250 -13.56 21.77 22.14
CA ALA A 250 -14.65 20.87 22.48
C ALA A 250 -15.62 21.49 23.48
N SER A 251 -15.45 22.76 23.86
CA SER A 251 -16.40 23.46 24.71
C SER A 251 -17.66 23.80 23.93
N LYS A 252 -18.79 23.81 24.65
CA LYS A 252 -20.08 24.29 24.14
C LYS A 252 -19.99 25.74 23.66
N SER A 253 -19.29 26.60 24.40
CA SER A 253 -19.13 28.01 24.06
C SER A 253 -18.37 28.20 22.75
N PHE A 254 -17.28 27.46 22.54
CA PHE A 254 -16.54 27.51 21.29
C PHE A 254 -17.38 26.94 20.13
N TRP A 255 -17.88 25.72 20.26
CA TRP A 255 -18.54 25.02 19.15
C TRP A 255 -19.84 25.71 18.74
N ASN A 256 -20.69 26.04 19.72
CA ASN A 256 -21.98 26.66 19.45
C ASN A 256 -21.87 28.15 19.11
N GLY A 257 -20.70 28.76 19.32
CA GLY A 257 -20.41 30.12 18.86
C GLY A 257 -20.36 30.23 17.33
N TYR A 258 -20.13 29.13 16.62
CA TYR A 258 -20.09 29.10 15.16
C TYR A 258 -21.35 28.43 14.59
N SER A 259 -22.25 29.25 14.04
CA SER A 259 -23.55 28.80 13.53
C SER A 259 -23.45 27.70 12.44
N CYS A 260 -22.38 27.72 11.65
CA CYS A 260 -22.09 26.71 10.62
C CYS A 260 -21.90 25.30 11.21
N LEU A 261 -21.21 25.17 12.34
CA LEU A 261 -20.93 23.88 12.97
C LEU A 261 -22.21 23.28 13.55
N CYS A 262 -23.05 24.11 14.17
CA CYS A 262 -24.37 23.71 14.66
C CYS A 262 -25.29 23.22 13.54
N LYS A 263 -25.29 23.92 12.38
CA LYS A 263 -26.17 23.61 11.25
C LYS A 263 -25.74 22.35 10.50
N GLU A 264 -24.44 22.16 10.27
CA GLU A 264 -23.92 21.10 9.40
C GLU A 264 -23.52 19.81 10.16
N ILE A 265 -23.46 19.86 11.50
CA ILE A 265 -23.20 18.69 12.37
C ILE A 265 -24.32 18.55 13.39
N ALA A 266 -24.26 19.38 14.42
CA ALA A 266 -25.17 19.49 15.57
C ALA A 266 -24.51 20.40 16.62
N PRO A 267 -25.31 21.07 17.48
CA PRO A 267 -24.79 21.74 18.65
C PRO A 267 -24.26 20.73 19.69
N PHE A 268 -23.31 21.15 20.53
CA PHE A 268 -22.97 20.42 21.75
C PHE A 268 -23.93 20.78 22.86
N GLU A 269 -24.57 19.77 23.46
CA GLU A 269 -25.58 19.96 24.50
C GLU A 269 -24.94 20.33 25.85
N GLN A 270 -23.85 19.62 26.18
CA GLN A 270 -23.09 19.74 27.42
C GLN A 270 -21.58 19.88 27.17
N ASN A 271 -20.81 20.24 28.19
CA ASN A 271 -19.35 20.20 28.12
C ASN A 271 -18.83 18.80 28.48
N VAL A 272 -17.85 18.31 27.73
CA VAL A 272 -17.19 17.03 28.05
C VAL A 272 -16.13 17.24 29.13
N ASN A 273 -16.48 16.87 30.37
CA ASN A 273 -15.57 16.95 31.50
C ASN A 273 -14.70 15.68 31.61
N ASN A 274 -15.29 14.50 31.43
CA ASN A 274 -14.59 13.23 31.50
C ASN A 274 -14.45 12.59 30.12
N ILE A 275 -13.22 12.34 29.68
CA ILE A 275 -12.94 11.64 28.43
C ILE A 275 -12.39 10.29 28.81
N LYS A 276 -12.96 9.24 28.22
CA LYS A 276 -12.36 7.90 28.21
C LYS A 276 -11.81 7.67 26.81
N PRO A 277 -10.52 7.95 26.53
CA PRO A 277 -9.94 7.71 25.21
C PRO A 277 -10.18 6.29 24.70
N GLU A 278 -10.25 5.32 25.61
CA GLU A 278 -10.57 3.92 25.35
C GLU A 278 -11.94 3.78 24.66
N TYR A 279 -12.94 4.54 25.09
CA TYR A 279 -14.27 4.55 24.48
C TYR A 279 -14.23 5.06 23.03
N ILE A 280 -13.50 6.14 22.77
CA ILE A 280 -13.34 6.69 21.42
C ILE A 280 -12.58 5.71 20.52
N LYS A 281 -11.57 5.02 21.06
CA LYS A 281 -10.82 3.99 20.35
C LYS A 281 -11.70 2.81 19.93
N LEU A 282 -12.83 2.54 20.58
CA LEU A 282 -13.79 1.50 20.14
C LEU A 282 -14.44 1.83 18.79
N PHE A 283 -14.55 3.12 18.44
CA PHE A 283 -15.12 3.56 17.14
C PHE A 283 -14.06 3.68 16.03
N GLN A 284 -12.80 3.35 16.35
CA GLN A 284 -11.78 3.09 15.35
C GLN A 284 -11.98 1.65 14.88
N PHE A 285 -12.96 1.43 14.00
CA PHE A 285 -13.24 0.11 13.47
C PHE A 285 -12.06 -0.36 12.61
N ASP A 286 -11.25 -1.26 13.16
CA ASP A 286 -10.09 -1.81 12.45
C ASP A 286 -10.54 -2.99 11.57
N LYS A 287 -10.97 -2.71 10.32
CA LYS A 287 -11.25 -3.75 9.31
C LYS A 287 -9.95 -4.48 8.97
N LYS A 288 -9.71 -5.59 9.68
CA LYS A 288 -8.58 -6.49 9.43
C LYS A 288 -8.89 -7.38 8.24
N LEU A 289 -7.96 -7.43 7.30
CA LEU A 289 -8.01 -8.34 6.16
C LEU A 289 -7.82 -9.77 6.64
N LEU A 290 -8.48 -10.72 5.97
CA LEU A 290 -8.46 -12.13 6.36
C LEU A 290 -7.01 -12.64 6.43
N PRO A 291 -6.60 -13.38 7.48
CA PRO A 291 -5.27 -13.97 7.56
C PRO A 291 -5.03 -14.99 6.43
N PHE A 292 -3.77 -15.20 6.07
CA PHE A 292 -3.35 -16.18 5.05
C PHE A 292 -3.95 -15.99 3.65
N THR A 293 -4.52 -14.82 3.36
CA THR A 293 -4.93 -14.44 2.01
C THR A 293 -3.93 -13.48 1.38
N TRP A 294 -3.72 -13.64 0.08
CA TRP A 294 -3.04 -12.62 -0.71
C TRP A 294 -3.85 -11.33 -0.68
N THR A 295 -3.18 -10.19 -0.59
CA THR A 295 -3.86 -8.89 -0.56
C THR A 295 -3.33 -8.06 -1.71
N VAL A 296 -4.23 -7.54 -2.53
CA VAL A 296 -3.90 -6.55 -3.54
C VAL A 296 -4.33 -5.17 -3.06
N ILE A 297 -3.39 -4.24 -3.07
CA ILE A 297 -3.66 -2.81 -2.88
C ILE A 297 -3.65 -2.17 -4.25
N ARG A 298 -4.84 -1.82 -4.77
CA ARG A 298 -4.95 -1.10 -6.04
C ARG A 298 -5.07 0.39 -5.75
N ILE A 299 -4.20 1.17 -6.37
CA ILE A 299 -4.28 2.64 -6.41
C ILE A 299 -4.67 3.09 -7.81
N ASP A 300 -5.43 4.18 -7.90
CA ASP A 300 -6.01 4.68 -9.16
C ASP A 300 -6.04 6.22 -9.17
N GLY A 301 -5.66 6.83 -10.29
CA GLY A 301 -5.63 8.26 -10.50
C GLY A 301 -7.03 8.90 -10.45
N SER A 302 -7.32 9.64 -9.37
CA SER A 302 -8.59 10.37 -9.25
C SER A 302 -8.64 11.55 -10.23
N HIS A 303 -9.60 11.49 -11.16
CA HIS A 303 -9.82 12.49 -12.21
C HIS A 303 -8.60 12.69 -13.14
N PHE A 304 -7.83 11.63 -13.38
CA PHE A 304 -6.57 11.71 -14.13
C PHE A 304 -6.74 12.09 -15.61
N HIS A 305 -7.94 11.94 -16.19
CA HIS A 305 -8.25 12.50 -17.51
C HIS A 305 -7.97 14.01 -17.56
N ARG A 306 -8.54 14.76 -16.60
CA ARG A 306 -8.33 16.22 -16.48
C ARG A 306 -6.87 16.53 -16.14
N PHE A 307 -6.25 15.73 -15.28
CA PHE A 307 -4.84 15.87 -14.94
C PHE A 307 -3.95 15.76 -16.19
N SER A 308 -4.17 14.75 -17.03
CA SER A 308 -3.40 14.51 -18.26
C SER A 308 -3.60 15.63 -19.29
N GLU A 309 -4.81 16.20 -19.38
CA GLU A 309 -5.15 17.29 -20.30
C GLU A 309 -4.47 18.60 -19.89
N VAL A 310 -4.59 18.99 -18.61
CA VAL A 310 -4.00 20.24 -18.06
C VAL A 310 -2.47 20.27 -18.22
N HIS A 311 -1.84 19.10 -18.13
CA HIS A 311 -0.40 18.92 -18.27
C HIS A 311 0.04 18.56 -19.70
N GLY A 312 -0.87 18.49 -20.67
CA GLY A 312 -0.53 18.19 -22.06
C GLY A 312 0.21 16.85 -22.22
N PHE A 313 -0.33 15.79 -21.64
CA PHE A 313 0.21 14.44 -21.83
C PHE A 313 0.02 13.99 -23.27
N GLU A 314 1.05 13.35 -23.82
CA GLU A 314 0.95 12.77 -25.16
C GLU A 314 -0.18 11.73 -25.22
N LYS A 315 -0.88 11.71 -26.36
CA LYS A 315 -1.97 10.77 -26.64
C LYS A 315 -1.59 9.89 -27.84
N PRO A 316 -1.85 8.57 -27.77
CA PRO A 316 -2.63 7.87 -26.75
C PRO A 316 -1.91 7.63 -25.42
N ASN A 317 -0.58 7.56 -25.42
CA ASN A 317 0.24 7.27 -24.24
C ASN A 317 1.37 8.29 -24.12
N ASP A 318 1.68 8.69 -22.89
CA ASP A 318 2.83 9.54 -22.55
C ASP A 318 3.88 8.66 -21.86
N GLU A 319 4.97 8.37 -22.57
CA GLU A 319 6.01 7.44 -22.10
C GLU A 319 6.66 7.93 -20.79
N GLN A 320 6.90 9.23 -20.67
CA GLN A 320 7.56 9.82 -19.50
C GLN A 320 6.63 9.79 -18.28
N ALA A 321 5.33 10.03 -18.47
CA ALA A 321 4.36 9.88 -17.40
C ALA A 321 4.25 8.42 -16.90
N LEU A 322 4.31 7.44 -17.81
CA LEU A 322 4.32 6.02 -17.43
C LEU A 322 5.61 5.63 -16.71
N LYS A 323 6.77 6.11 -17.17
CA LYS A 323 8.06 5.92 -16.49
C LYS A 323 8.06 6.53 -15.08
N LEU A 324 7.42 7.69 -14.89
CA LEU A 324 7.22 8.28 -13.56
C LEU A 324 6.37 7.36 -12.66
N MET A 325 5.24 6.84 -13.15
CA MET A 325 4.42 5.87 -12.41
C MET A 325 5.23 4.62 -12.02
N ASN A 326 6.02 4.08 -12.96
CA ASN A 326 6.88 2.92 -12.72
C ASN A 326 7.94 3.23 -11.65
N SER A 327 8.59 4.39 -11.71
CA SER A 327 9.60 4.82 -10.73
C SER A 327 9.01 5.00 -9.33
N CYS A 328 7.74 5.42 -9.23
CA CYS A 328 7.01 5.46 -7.97
C CYS A 328 6.73 4.06 -7.42
N ALA A 329 6.31 3.13 -8.28
CA ALA A 329 6.07 1.74 -7.89
C ALA A 329 7.35 1.04 -7.41
N VAL A 330 8.50 1.30 -8.06
CA VAL A 330 9.81 0.82 -7.59
C VAL A 330 10.08 1.29 -6.16
N SER A 331 9.92 2.58 -5.88
CA SER A 331 10.13 3.12 -4.52
C SER A 331 9.14 2.53 -3.49
N VAL A 332 7.90 2.23 -3.89
CA VAL A 332 6.96 1.51 -3.03
C VAL A 332 7.47 0.10 -2.70
N LEU A 333 7.98 -0.66 -3.67
CA LEU A 333 8.52 -2.00 -3.39
C LEU A 333 9.76 -1.94 -2.48
N GLU A 334 10.63 -0.94 -2.68
CA GLU A 334 11.83 -0.75 -1.86
C GLU A 334 11.51 -0.42 -0.39
N GLU A 335 10.48 0.40 -0.16
CA GLU A 335 10.00 0.79 1.17
C GLU A 335 9.20 -0.34 1.86
N PHE A 336 8.29 -0.99 1.14
CA PHE A 336 7.37 -1.98 1.69
C PHE A 336 7.76 -3.42 1.30
N ASN A 337 8.68 -4.01 2.06
CA ASN A 337 9.23 -5.37 1.82
C ASN A 337 8.21 -6.51 1.74
N ASP A 338 6.99 -6.30 2.24
CA ASP A 338 5.92 -7.30 2.21
C ASP A 338 5.21 -7.36 0.83
N ILE A 339 5.46 -6.38 -0.04
CA ILE A 339 5.01 -6.35 -1.42
C ILE A 339 5.98 -7.19 -2.26
N VAL A 340 5.44 -8.20 -2.94
CA VAL A 340 6.23 -9.16 -3.73
C VAL A 340 6.18 -8.90 -5.22
N PHE A 341 5.11 -8.27 -5.69
CA PHE A 341 4.86 -8.00 -7.10
C PHE A 341 3.97 -6.77 -7.24
N ALA A 342 4.18 -5.98 -8.29
CA ALA A 342 3.26 -4.92 -8.67
C ALA A 342 3.04 -4.88 -10.17
N TYR A 343 1.84 -4.47 -10.58
CA TYR A 343 1.45 -4.31 -11.97
C TYR A 343 0.82 -2.94 -12.18
N GLY A 344 1.29 -2.20 -13.19
CA GLY A 344 0.82 -0.86 -13.51
C GLY A 344 0.33 -0.74 -14.95
N VAL A 345 -0.75 0.01 -15.13
CA VAL A 345 -1.32 0.36 -16.43
C VAL A 345 -1.98 1.73 -16.33
N SER A 346 -1.79 2.59 -17.35
CA SER A 346 -2.38 3.94 -17.38
C SER A 346 -2.04 4.73 -16.10
N ASP A 347 -3.06 5.07 -15.32
CA ASP A 347 -3.05 5.83 -14.09
C ASP A 347 -3.32 4.95 -12.84
N GLU A 348 -3.31 3.61 -12.99
CA GLU A 348 -3.47 2.65 -11.90
C GLU A 348 -2.22 1.79 -11.65
N TYR A 349 -2.07 1.37 -10.40
CA TYR A 349 -1.07 0.40 -9.97
C TYR A 349 -1.66 -0.57 -8.94
N SER A 350 -1.34 -1.86 -9.08
CA SER A 350 -1.73 -2.93 -8.16
C SER A 350 -0.51 -3.48 -7.44
N PHE A 351 -0.49 -3.44 -6.12
CA PHE A 351 0.58 -3.98 -5.29
C PHE A 351 0.12 -5.25 -4.57
N VAL A 352 0.82 -6.37 -4.81
CA VAL A 352 0.50 -7.68 -4.26
C VAL A 352 1.33 -7.94 -3.00
N LEU A 353 0.66 -8.07 -1.86
CA LEU A 353 1.26 -8.47 -0.59
C LEU A 353 1.22 -9.99 -0.45
N LYS A 354 2.28 -10.56 0.13
CA LYS A 354 2.36 -11.99 0.46
C LYS A 354 1.22 -12.42 1.40
N GLY A 355 0.73 -13.64 1.23
CA GLY A 355 -0.43 -14.15 1.97
C GLY A 355 -0.27 -14.14 3.51
N ASN A 356 0.95 -14.36 4.01
CA ASN A 356 1.28 -14.34 5.44
C ASN A 356 1.71 -12.96 5.98
N SER A 357 1.61 -11.89 5.16
CA SER A 357 2.00 -10.54 5.56
C SER A 357 1.31 -10.11 6.87
N GLN A 358 2.10 -9.54 7.78
CA GLN A 358 1.64 -8.91 9.03
C GLN A 358 1.76 -7.39 8.96
N LEU A 359 1.99 -6.83 7.76
CA LEU A 359 2.12 -5.40 7.55
C LEU A 359 0.93 -4.67 8.20
N TYR A 360 1.24 -3.80 9.16
CA TYR A 360 0.26 -3.04 9.95
C TYR A 360 -0.87 -3.87 10.57
N GLN A 361 -0.56 -5.09 10.99
CA GLN A 361 -1.53 -6.03 11.57
C GLN A 361 -2.70 -6.31 10.63
N ARG A 362 -2.45 -6.26 9.31
CA ARG A 362 -3.44 -6.47 8.25
C ARG A 362 -4.62 -5.50 8.27
N ARG A 363 -4.46 -4.32 8.88
CA ARG A 363 -5.49 -3.28 8.88
C ARG A 363 -5.57 -2.62 7.51
N ALA A 364 -6.72 -2.77 6.84
CA ALA A 364 -6.88 -2.34 5.46
C ALA A 364 -6.60 -0.85 5.27
N SER A 365 -7.16 0.02 6.13
CA SER A 365 -7.00 1.48 6.06
C SER A 365 -5.55 1.93 6.26
N GLU A 366 -4.81 1.29 7.17
CA GLU A 366 -3.38 1.58 7.40
C GLU A 366 -2.52 1.19 6.19
N ILE A 367 -2.75 0.02 5.61
CA ILE A 367 -1.98 -0.46 4.44
C ILE A 367 -2.30 0.41 3.21
N VAL A 368 -3.58 0.62 2.93
CA VAL A 368 -4.04 1.43 1.79
C VAL A 368 -3.48 2.84 1.91
N SER A 369 -3.63 3.51 3.06
CA SER A 369 -3.11 4.87 3.23
C SER A 369 -1.60 4.93 3.12
N ALA A 370 -0.86 4.02 3.76
CA ALA A 370 0.59 4.05 3.73
C ALA A 370 1.14 3.94 2.30
N ILE A 371 0.64 2.98 1.51
CA ILE A 371 1.09 2.79 0.13
C ILE A 371 0.62 3.96 -0.76
N CYS A 372 -0.64 4.37 -0.65
CA CYS A 372 -1.20 5.42 -1.49
C CYS A 372 -0.55 6.79 -1.26
N LEU A 373 -0.35 7.18 0.01
CA LEU A 373 0.27 8.47 0.35
C LEU A 373 1.75 8.47 -0.02
N PHE A 374 2.47 7.38 0.21
CA PHE A 374 3.87 7.25 -0.18
C PHE A 374 4.04 7.32 -1.71
N PHE A 375 3.20 6.62 -2.46
CA PHE A 375 3.19 6.69 -3.93
C PHE A 375 2.92 8.12 -4.40
N THR A 376 1.91 8.78 -3.82
CA THR A 376 1.53 10.16 -4.19
C THR A 376 2.67 11.14 -3.91
N ALA A 377 3.29 11.06 -2.73
CA ALA A 377 4.41 11.91 -2.37
C ALA A 377 5.59 11.71 -3.34
N THR A 378 5.92 10.46 -3.64
CA THR A 378 7.00 10.11 -4.57
C THR A 378 6.71 10.62 -5.98
N TYR A 379 5.46 10.55 -6.43
CA TYR A 379 5.03 11.08 -7.73
C TYR A 379 5.29 12.59 -7.86
N VAL A 380 4.96 13.35 -6.82
CA VAL A 380 5.21 14.80 -6.79
C VAL A 380 6.71 15.11 -6.69
N MET A 381 7.45 14.39 -5.84
CA MET A 381 8.89 14.57 -5.67
C MET A 381 9.67 14.28 -6.96
N LYS A 382 9.33 13.20 -7.67
CA LYS A 382 9.98 12.78 -8.91
C LYS A 382 9.44 13.47 -10.16
N TRP A 383 8.41 14.32 -10.05
CA TRP A 383 7.78 14.95 -11.22
C TRP A 383 8.78 15.63 -12.15
N LYS A 384 9.68 16.46 -11.60
CA LYS A 384 10.66 17.22 -12.39
C LYS A 384 11.79 16.37 -12.98
N GLU A 385 12.05 15.19 -12.42
CA GLU A 385 13.03 14.22 -12.96
C GLU A 385 12.53 13.65 -14.29
N PHE A 386 11.25 13.30 -14.38
CA PHE A 386 10.66 12.67 -15.57
C PHE A 386 10.02 13.67 -16.54
N LEU A 387 9.49 14.79 -16.02
CA LEU A 387 8.77 15.80 -16.79
C LEU A 387 9.35 17.21 -16.55
N PRO A 388 10.64 17.44 -16.87
CA PRO A 388 11.34 18.70 -16.52
C PRO A 388 10.66 19.94 -17.12
N GLN A 389 10.18 19.82 -18.36
CA GLN A 389 9.52 20.89 -19.11
C GLN A 389 8.06 21.13 -18.71
N LYS A 390 7.45 20.26 -17.90
CA LYS A 390 6.06 20.41 -17.45
C LYS A 390 6.04 20.92 -16.01
N GLU A 391 5.36 22.02 -15.76
CA GLU A 391 5.06 22.46 -14.39
C GLU A 391 3.86 21.73 -13.83
N LEU A 392 3.89 21.41 -12.53
CA LEU A 392 2.79 20.73 -11.85
C LEU A 392 1.68 21.73 -11.50
N LYS A 393 0.80 21.98 -12.49
CA LYS A 393 -0.29 22.96 -12.45
C LYS A 393 -1.38 22.54 -11.46
N CYS A 394 -1.92 21.32 -11.62
CA CYS A 394 -2.84 20.73 -10.65
C CYS A 394 -2.16 19.55 -9.94
N LEU A 395 -2.63 19.25 -8.72
CA LEU A 395 -2.03 18.20 -7.90
C LEU A 395 -2.57 16.81 -8.28
N PRO A 396 -1.73 15.78 -8.23
CA PRO A 396 -2.18 14.41 -8.42
C PRO A 396 -2.95 13.97 -7.18
N ASN A 397 -4.03 13.22 -7.41
CA ASN A 397 -4.81 12.56 -6.38
C ASN A 397 -4.95 11.10 -6.75
N PHE A 398 -4.83 10.22 -5.77
CA PHE A 398 -4.97 8.80 -5.96
C PHE A 398 -5.98 8.26 -4.96
N ASP A 399 -6.90 7.43 -5.44
CA ASP A 399 -7.72 6.60 -4.58
C ASP A 399 -7.07 5.22 -4.39
N GLY A 400 -7.39 4.57 -3.29
CA GLY A 400 -6.82 3.27 -2.95
C GLY A 400 -7.89 2.32 -2.40
N ARG A 401 -7.70 1.02 -2.64
CA ARG A 401 -8.51 -0.05 -2.05
C ARG A 401 -7.71 -1.32 -1.81
N ALA A 402 -8.15 -2.11 -0.83
CA ALA A 402 -7.59 -3.43 -0.54
C ALA A 402 -8.58 -4.52 -0.94
N VAL A 403 -8.09 -5.55 -1.62
CA VAL A 403 -8.87 -6.74 -2.01
C VAL A 403 -8.10 -7.98 -1.59
N SER A 404 -8.78 -8.92 -0.93
CA SER A 404 -8.18 -10.17 -0.47
C SER A 404 -8.57 -11.32 -1.38
N TYR A 405 -7.57 -12.07 -1.85
CA TYR A 405 -7.75 -13.24 -2.70
C TYR A 405 -7.21 -14.49 -1.99
N PRO A 406 -8.01 -15.56 -1.89
CA PRO A 406 -7.67 -16.71 -1.04
C PRO A 406 -6.60 -17.62 -1.64
N THR A 407 -6.44 -17.63 -2.96
CA THR A 407 -5.50 -18.52 -3.64
C THR A 407 -4.61 -17.79 -4.63
N TYR A 408 -3.45 -18.38 -4.90
CA TYR A 408 -2.50 -17.89 -5.90
C TYR A 408 -3.11 -17.84 -7.31
N VAL A 409 -3.96 -18.82 -7.65
CA VAL A 409 -4.66 -18.89 -8.95
C VAL A 409 -5.52 -17.65 -9.17
N ILE A 410 -6.28 -17.23 -8.15
CA ILE A 410 -7.16 -16.05 -8.27
C ILE A 410 -6.35 -14.76 -8.38
N ILE A 411 -5.18 -14.69 -7.74
CA ILE A 411 -4.25 -13.56 -7.93
C ILE A 411 -3.74 -13.50 -9.37
N ARG A 412 -3.38 -14.64 -9.97
CA ARG A 412 -2.98 -14.69 -11.38
C ARG A 412 -4.12 -14.25 -12.30
N ASP A 413 -5.34 -14.70 -12.03
CA ASP A 413 -6.52 -14.27 -12.77
C ASP A 413 -6.78 -12.76 -12.63
N TYR A 414 -6.57 -12.20 -11.43
CA TYR A 414 -6.66 -10.76 -11.21
C TYR A 414 -5.61 -9.99 -12.03
N LEU A 415 -4.35 -10.44 -12.02
CA LEU A 415 -3.29 -9.79 -12.78
C LEU A 415 -3.51 -9.93 -14.29
N ALA A 416 -3.95 -11.10 -14.75
CA ALA A 416 -4.35 -11.35 -16.12
C ALA A 416 -5.53 -10.44 -16.53
N TRP A 417 -6.53 -10.27 -15.66
CA TRP A 417 -7.63 -9.34 -15.88
C TRP A 417 -7.13 -7.91 -16.10
N ARG A 418 -6.19 -7.44 -15.29
CA ARG A 418 -5.58 -6.09 -15.45
C ARG A 418 -4.80 -5.97 -16.76
N GLN A 419 -4.06 -7.00 -17.17
CA GLN A 419 -3.31 -6.96 -18.43
C GLN A 419 -4.21 -7.07 -19.68
N VAL A 420 -5.30 -7.84 -19.61
CA VAL A 420 -6.31 -7.86 -20.68
C VAL A 420 -6.97 -6.49 -20.82
N ASP A 421 -7.31 -5.84 -19.70
CA ASP A 421 -7.86 -4.48 -19.68
C ASP A 421 -6.87 -3.46 -20.28
N CYS A 422 -5.57 -3.59 -19.97
CA CYS A 422 -4.50 -2.82 -20.60
C CYS A 422 -4.52 -2.95 -22.13
N HIS A 423 -4.54 -4.18 -22.64
CA HIS A 423 -4.51 -4.44 -24.08
C HIS A 423 -5.72 -3.85 -24.80
N ILE A 424 -6.92 -4.05 -24.25
CA ILE A 424 -8.18 -3.55 -24.81
C ILE A 424 -8.20 -2.02 -24.84
N ASN A 425 -7.86 -1.40 -23.71
CA ASN A 425 -7.89 0.06 -23.57
C ASN A 425 -6.82 0.73 -24.44
N ASN A 426 -5.60 0.18 -24.50
CA ASN A 426 -4.55 0.73 -25.34
C ASN A 426 -4.92 0.65 -26.82
N GLN A 427 -5.38 -0.51 -27.32
CA GLN A 427 -5.78 -0.65 -28.72
C GLN A 427 -6.91 0.33 -29.10
N TYR A 428 -7.94 0.43 -28.25
CA TYR A 428 -9.03 1.39 -28.45
C TYR A 428 -8.51 2.83 -28.46
N ASN A 429 -7.69 3.21 -27.48
CA ASN A 429 -7.16 4.57 -27.34
C ASN A 429 -6.24 4.94 -28.51
N THR A 430 -5.41 4.03 -29.01
CA THR A 430 -4.59 4.26 -30.19
C THR A 430 -5.46 4.55 -31.40
N CYS A 431 -6.48 3.72 -31.68
CA CYS A 431 -7.41 3.99 -32.78
C CYS A 431 -8.11 5.33 -32.61
N PHE A 432 -8.62 5.58 -31.41
CA PHE A 432 -9.39 6.78 -31.09
C PHE A 432 -8.56 8.05 -31.32
N TRP A 433 -7.36 8.11 -30.77
CA TRP A 433 -6.51 9.29 -30.89
C TRP A 433 -5.91 9.47 -32.28
N MET A 434 -5.65 8.40 -33.04
CA MET A 434 -5.25 8.52 -34.44
C MET A 434 -6.38 9.08 -35.31
N LEU A 435 -7.62 8.65 -35.07
CA LEU A 435 -8.80 9.24 -35.72
C LEU A 435 -8.95 10.73 -35.36
N VAL A 436 -8.78 11.09 -34.09
CA VAL A 436 -8.83 12.50 -33.67
C VAL A 436 -7.70 13.32 -34.33
N LYS A 437 -6.48 12.80 -34.36
CA LYS A 437 -5.33 13.45 -35.04
C LYS A 437 -5.52 13.59 -36.55
N SER A 438 -6.34 12.74 -37.17
CA SER A 438 -6.72 12.86 -38.60
C SER A 438 -7.73 13.98 -38.90
N GLY A 439 -8.12 14.77 -37.89
CA GLY A 439 -9.08 15.87 -38.03
C GLY A 439 -10.52 15.51 -37.66
N LYS A 440 -10.79 14.27 -37.20
CA LYS A 440 -12.12 13.91 -36.70
C LYS A 440 -12.37 14.47 -35.31
N THR A 441 -13.62 14.80 -35.03
CA THR A 441 -14.05 15.13 -33.68
C THR A 441 -14.04 13.89 -32.78
N THR A 442 -13.99 14.10 -31.47
CA THR A 442 -14.06 13.01 -30.47
C THR A 442 -15.34 12.18 -30.61
N ARG A 443 -16.47 12.81 -30.96
CA ARG A 443 -17.76 12.14 -31.19
C ARG A 443 -17.73 11.26 -32.44
N GLU A 444 -17.16 11.74 -33.53
CA GLU A 444 -17.02 10.96 -34.77
C GLU A 444 -16.08 9.77 -34.58
N ALA A 445 -14.94 9.98 -33.90
CA ALA A 445 -14.02 8.90 -33.57
C ALA A 445 -14.69 7.82 -32.72
N GLN A 446 -15.43 8.22 -31.66
CA GLN A 446 -16.19 7.30 -30.82
C GLN A 446 -17.27 6.56 -31.61
N SER A 447 -18.02 7.25 -32.49
CA SER A 447 -19.05 6.63 -33.31
C SER A 447 -18.46 5.61 -34.29
N LYS A 448 -17.29 5.89 -34.86
CA LYS A 448 -16.61 4.97 -35.79
C LYS A 448 -16.07 3.72 -35.09
N LEU A 449 -15.65 3.84 -33.83
CA LEU A 449 -15.13 2.72 -33.03
C LEU A 449 -16.23 1.98 -32.24
N LYS A 450 -17.48 2.45 -32.31
CA LYS A 450 -18.58 1.83 -31.58
C LYS A 450 -18.89 0.46 -32.18
N GLY A 451 -18.81 -0.57 -31.35
CA GLY A 451 -19.12 -1.95 -31.74
C GLY A 451 -17.99 -2.66 -32.49
N THR A 452 -16.83 -2.01 -32.69
CA THR A 452 -15.74 -2.61 -33.47
C THR A 452 -14.99 -3.68 -32.69
N GLN A 453 -14.60 -4.74 -33.41
CA GLN A 453 -13.81 -5.85 -32.90
C GLN A 453 -12.30 -5.59 -32.98
N THR A 454 -11.50 -6.41 -32.31
CA THR A 454 -10.03 -6.29 -32.28
C THR A 454 -9.41 -6.30 -33.68
N GLN A 455 -9.90 -7.16 -34.58
CA GLN A 455 -9.38 -7.24 -35.96
C GLN A 455 -9.69 -5.98 -36.77
N GLU A 456 -10.91 -5.44 -36.65
CA GLU A 456 -11.32 -4.21 -37.33
C GLU A 456 -10.51 -3.00 -36.85
N LYS A 457 -10.20 -2.93 -35.54
CA LYS A 457 -9.31 -1.90 -34.98
C LYS A 457 -7.90 -1.98 -35.55
N ASN A 458 -7.35 -3.20 -35.70
CA ASN A 458 -6.04 -3.39 -36.33
C ASN A 458 -6.05 -3.01 -37.81
N GLN A 459 -7.11 -3.33 -38.54
CA GLN A 459 -7.30 -2.90 -39.93
C GLN A 459 -7.36 -1.37 -40.04
N ILE A 460 -8.13 -0.70 -39.17
CA ILE A 460 -8.20 0.76 -39.11
C ILE A 460 -6.81 1.38 -38.89
N LEU A 461 -6.01 0.82 -37.97
CA LEU A 461 -4.65 1.30 -37.69
C LEU A 461 -3.70 1.09 -38.88
N SER A 462 -3.75 -0.08 -39.50
CA SER A 462 -2.87 -0.43 -40.61
C SER A 462 -3.23 0.32 -41.88
N GLU A 463 -4.49 0.30 -42.30
CA GLU A 463 -4.93 0.84 -43.59
C GLU A 463 -4.98 2.37 -43.62
N LEU A 464 -5.45 3.01 -42.53
CA LEU A 464 -5.61 4.47 -42.50
C LEU A 464 -4.37 5.20 -42.00
N PHE A 465 -3.54 4.54 -41.18
CA PHE A 465 -2.44 5.21 -40.48
C PHE A 465 -1.09 4.53 -40.66
N GLY A 466 -1.02 3.37 -41.34
CA GLY A 466 0.23 2.62 -41.51
C GLY A 466 0.81 2.11 -40.18
N ILE A 467 -0.01 1.97 -39.14
CA ILE A 467 0.43 1.54 -37.80
C ILE A 467 0.14 0.06 -37.62
N ASP A 468 1.19 -0.73 -37.44
CA ASP A 468 1.07 -2.09 -36.91
C ASP A 468 1.02 -2.04 -35.38
N TYR A 469 -0.14 -2.40 -34.80
CA TYR A 469 -0.32 -2.42 -33.36
C TYR A 469 0.71 -3.35 -32.67
N SER A 470 1.10 -4.45 -33.30
CA SER A 470 2.06 -5.40 -32.72
C SER A 470 3.48 -4.84 -32.57
N MET A 471 3.79 -3.78 -33.32
CA MET A 471 5.08 -3.08 -33.30
C MET A 471 5.10 -1.92 -32.30
N LEU A 472 3.98 -1.57 -31.65
CA LEU A 472 3.98 -0.54 -30.62
C LEU A 472 4.84 -0.96 -29.41
N PRO A 473 5.42 0.01 -28.67
CA PRO A 473 6.20 -0.26 -27.47
C PRO A 473 5.49 -1.21 -26.51
N ILE A 474 6.22 -2.21 -26.02
CA ILE A 474 5.63 -3.30 -25.22
C ILE A 474 5.00 -2.76 -23.93
N MET A 475 5.59 -1.73 -23.32
CA MET A 475 5.03 -1.05 -22.15
C MET A 475 3.59 -0.55 -22.37
N PHE A 476 3.26 -0.09 -23.58
CA PHE A 476 1.91 0.38 -23.88
C PHE A 476 0.92 -0.77 -24.07
N ARG A 477 1.39 -1.91 -24.58
CA ARG A 477 0.56 -3.08 -24.88
C ARG A 477 0.32 -4.00 -23.70
N ASN A 478 1.34 -4.14 -22.85
CA ASN A 478 1.39 -5.13 -21.76
C ASN A 478 1.41 -4.48 -20.38
N GLY A 479 1.62 -3.16 -20.27
CA GLY A 479 1.82 -2.47 -19.00
C GLY A 479 3.21 -2.71 -18.41
N SER A 480 3.33 -2.49 -17.10
CA SER A 480 4.60 -2.59 -16.38
C SER A 480 4.48 -3.52 -15.18
N CYS A 481 5.39 -4.49 -15.08
CA CYS A 481 5.54 -5.38 -13.94
C CYS A 481 6.74 -4.92 -13.12
N VAL A 482 6.59 -4.84 -11.80
CA VAL A 482 7.65 -4.44 -10.89
C VAL A 482 7.79 -5.51 -9.81
N PHE A 483 8.97 -6.10 -9.67
CA PHE A 483 9.20 -7.19 -8.72
C PHE A 483 10.68 -7.29 -8.32
N TRP A 484 10.97 -8.09 -7.30
CA TRP A 484 12.33 -8.36 -6.85
C TRP A 484 12.98 -9.46 -7.69
N ASP A 485 14.05 -9.12 -8.41
CA ASP A 485 14.90 -10.08 -9.10
C ASP A 485 16.10 -10.47 -8.23
N LYS A 486 16.49 -11.75 -8.29
CA LYS A 486 17.65 -12.28 -7.60
C LYS A 486 18.77 -12.46 -8.62
N GLN A 487 19.84 -11.69 -8.47
CA GLN A 487 21.03 -11.84 -9.30
C GLN A 487 22.14 -12.47 -8.49
N PHE A 488 22.71 -13.56 -9.02
CA PHE A 488 23.92 -14.17 -8.51
C PHE A 488 25.11 -13.52 -9.20
N LEU A 489 25.86 -12.70 -8.47
CA LEU A 489 27.11 -12.16 -9.00
C LEU A 489 28.21 -13.22 -8.95
N LYS A 490 29.05 -13.26 -9.98
CA LYS A 490 30.36 -13.92 -9.91
C LYS A 490 31.29 -13.03 -9.07
N LEU A 491 32.17 -13.61 -8.24
CA LEU A 491 33.02 -12.88 -7.31
C LEU A 491 33.88 -11.78 -7.99
N ASP A 492 34.23 -11.97 -9.27
CA ASP A 492 35.13 -11.07 -10.01
C ASP A 492 34.49 -9.71 -10.38
N ASP A 493 33.15 -9.63 -10.44
CA ASP A 493 32.43 -8.39 -10.82
C ASP A 493 32.25 -7.42 -9.63
N ILE A 494 32.39 -7.90 -8.39
CA ILE A 494 32.19 -7.10 -7.17
C ILE A 494 33.24 -5.99 -7.04
N CYS A 495 34.46 -6.20 -7.53
CA CYS A 495 35.54 -5.22 -7.43
C CYS A 495 35.39 -4.05 -8.41
N ASN A 496 34.68 -4.23 -9.54
CA ASN A 496 34.61 -3.21 -10.60
C ASN A 496 33.42 -2.26 -10.45
N GLU A 497 32.29 -2.69 -9.89
CA GLU A 497 31.14 -1.79 -9.63
C GLU A 497 31.37 -0.86 -8.43
N PHE A 498 32.10 -1.30 -7.41
CA PHE A 498 32.38 -0.48 -6.21
C PHE A 498 33.39 0.65 -6.45
N LEU A 499 34.24 0.55 -7.47
CA LEU A 499 35.27 1.56 -7.77
C LEU A 499 34.83 2.63 -8.78
N ASN A 500 33.74 2.41 -9.53
CA ASN A 500 33.33 3.29 -10.63
C ASN A 500 31.98 4.02 -10.45
N SER A 501 31.30 3.91 -9.31
CA SER A 501 30.02 4.61 -9.10
C SER A 501 30.21 6.03 -8.54
N SER A 502 30.41 7.02 -9.41
CA SER A 502 30.17 8.44 -9.13
C SER A 502 28.74 8.88 -9.49
N ASP A 503 27.86 7.95 -9.90
CA ASP A 503 26.48 8.25 -10.30
C ASP A 503 25.48 8.21 -9.15
N GLN A 504 24.66 9.27 -9.06
CA GLN A 504 23.67 9.53 -8.00
C GLN A 504 22.37 8.70 -8.10
N ASN A 505 22.27 7.71 -8.99
CA ASN A 505 21.07 6.86 -9.13
C ASN A 505 21.15 5.62 -8.23
N ARG A 506 20.78 5.82 -6.96
CA ARG A 506 20.71 4.77 -5.93
C ARG A 506 19.61 3.74 -6.27
N THR A 507 20.00 2.62 -6.89
CA THR A 507 19.21 1.38 -6.81
C THR A 507 19.51 0.75 -5.44
N VAL A 508 18.51 0.48 -4.61
CA VAL A 508 18.75 -0.16 -3.31
C VAL A 508 19.06 -1.64 -3.52
N VAL A 509 20.35 -1.96 -3.51
CA VAL A 509 20.85 -3.34 -3.52
C VAL A 509 20.76 -3.89 -2.10
N LYS A 510 19.94 -4.93 -1.87
CA LYS A 510 19.92 -5.65 -0.58
C LYS A 510 20.83 -6.88 -0.67
N GLU A 511 21.91 -6.85 0.11
CA GLU A 511 22.88 -7.94 0.24
C GLU A 511 22.27 -9.09 1.06
N MET A 512 22.34 -10.31 0.54
CA MET A 512 22.03 -11.54 1.27
C MET A 512 23.17 -12.54 1.12
N THR A 513 23.69 -12.99 2.27
CA THR A 513 24.68 -14.06 2.35
C THR A 513 23.99 -15.41 2.20
N VAL A 514 24.28 -16.14 1.12
CA VAL A 514 23.75 -17.49 0.89
C VAL A 514 24.90 -18.48 1.01
N THR A 515 24.78 -19.46 1.90
CA THR A 515 25.76 -20.55 2.03
C THR A 515 25.28 -21.74 1.22
N TYR A 516 26.03 -22.11 0.18
CA TYR A 516 25.77 -23.30 -0.62
C TYR A 516 27.04 -24.16 -0.66
N ASN A 517 26.97 -25.41 -0.16
CA ASN A 517 28.11 -26.34 -0.11
C ASN A 517 29.40 -25.77 0.52
N GLY A 518 29.28 -24.95 1.56
CA GLY A 518 30.43 -24.31 2.21
C GLY A 518 31.03 -23.11 1.46
N VAL A 519 30.49 -22.79 0.28
CA VAL A 519 30.81 -21.57 -0.47
C VAL A 519 29.82 -20.48 -0.07
N VAL A 520 30.37 -19.37 0.43
CA VAL A 520 29.60 -18.15 0.72
C VAL A 520 29.40 -17.42 -0.61
N ALA A 521 28.20 -17.51 -1.18
CA ALA A 521 27.81 -16.73 -2.35
C ALA A 521 27.02 -15.50 -1.89
N LYS A 522 27.41 -14.31 -2.38
CA LYS A 522 26.64 -13.09 -2.18
C LYS A 522 25.55 -13.02 -3.24
N SER A 523 24.29 -12.95 -2.82
CA SER A 523 23.16 -12.71 -3.72
C SER A 523 22.67 -11.29 -3.55
N LEU A 524 22.42 -10.61 -4.67
CA LEU A 524 21.83 -9.28 -4.68
C LEU A 524 20.36 -9.38 -5.08
N LYS A 525 19.50 -8.73 -4.28
CA LYS A 525 18.12 -8.47 -4.67
C LYS A 525 17.99 -7.04 -5.19
N LYS A 526 17.47 -6.90 -6.40
CA LYS A 526 17.18 -5.62 -7.05
C LYS A 526 15.73 -5.58 -7.49
N VAL A 527 15.08 -4.43 -7.33
CA VAL A 527 13.75 -4.22 -7.92
C VAL A 527 13.94 -3.95 -9.42
N VAL A 528 13.26 -4.73 -10.25
CA VAL A 528 13.29 -4.59 -11.72
C VAL A 528 11.93 -4.19 -12.24
N VAL A 529 11.93 -3.50 -13.40
CA VAL A 529 10.73 -3.18 -14.16
C VAL A 529 10.79 -3.95 -15.47
N GLU A 530 9.78 -4.77 -15.75
CA GLU A 530 9.65 -5.53 -16.99
C GLU A 530 8.31 -5.25 -17.69
N HIS A 531 8.28 -5.48 -19.00
CA HIS A 531 7.10 -5.33 -19.84
C HIS A 531 6.78 -6.65 -20.52
N SER A 532 6.36 -7.65 -19.74
CA SER A 532 6.19 -9.04 -20.19
C SER A 532 4.72 -9.44 -20.24
N ASN A 533 4.38 -10.46 -21.02
CA ASN A 533 3.05 -11.08 -20.96
C ASN A 533 2.94 -11.89 -19.66
N ILE A 534 2.13 -11.44 -18.71
CA ILE A 534 1.93 -12.10 -17.41
C ILE A 534 0.71 -13.02 -17.39
N ILE A 535 0.01 -13.15 -18.51
CA ILE A 535 -1.10 -14.09 -18.67
C ILE A 535 -0.54 -15.50 -18.90
N GLU A 536 0.57 -15.61 -19.63
CA GLU A 536 1.21 -16.89 -19.96
C GLU A 536 1.90 -17.53 -18.74
N ASP A 537 1.90 -18.86 -18.69
CA ASP A 537 2.49 -19.63 -17.60
C ASP A 537 4.00 -19.45 -17.52
N ASP A 538 4.69 -19.35 -18.67
CA ASP A 538 6.14 -19.17 -18.79
C ASP A 538 6.67 -17.96 -17.99
N PHE A 539 5.86 -16.91 -17.82
CA PHE A 539 6.25 -15.77 -16.99
C PHE A 539 6.38 -16.14 -15.51
N TRP A 540 5.53 -17.03 -15.02
CA TRP A 540 5.45 -17.42 -13.62
C TRP A 540 6.32 -18.62 -13.27
N GLU A 541 6.79 -19.37 -14.26
CA GLU A 541 7.73 -20.45 -14.05
C GLU A 541 9.10 -19.92 -13.59
N PRO A 542 9.80 -20.64 -12.68
CA PRO A 542 11.12 -20.24 -12.23
C PRO A 542 12.07 -20.17 -13.42
N SER A 543 12.61 -18.98 -13.70
CA SER A 543 13.69 -18.86 -14.67
C SER A 543 14.92 -19.66 -14.20
N VAL A 544 15.72 -20.16 -15.14
CA VAL A 544 17.02 -20.83 -14.88
C VAL A 544 17.95 -19.97 -13.99
N THR A 545 17.67 -18.66 -13.87
CA THR A 545 18.39 -17.67 -13.07
C THR A 545 17.89 -17.49 -11.62
N GLY A 546 16.83 -18.19 -11.18
CA GLY A 546 16.39 -18.16 -9.78
C GLY A 546 15.56 -16.92 -9.37
N SER A 547 14.97 -16.21 -10.33
CA SER A 547 14.06 -15.09 -10.05
C SER A 547 12.79 -15.59 -9.35
N THR A 548 12.44 -15.01 -8.20
CA THR A 548 11.19 -15.32 -7.48
C THR A 548 10.14 -14.26 -7.82
N ARG A 549 9.44 -14.43 -8.95
CA ARG A 549 8.46 -13.46 -9.49
C ARG A 549 7.17 -13.38 -8.68
N LEU A 550 6.72 -14.52 -8.15
CA LEU A 550 5.84 -14.66 -7.00
C LEU A 550 6.29 -15.95 -6.30
N SER A 551 6.91 -15.88 -5.12
CA SER A 551 7.29 -17.11 -4.43
C SER A 551 6.03 -17.88 -4.01
N TYR A 552 5.99 -19.18 -4.33
CA TYR A 552 5.25 -20.12 -3.50
C TYR A 552 5.70 -19.89 -2.04
N PRO A 553 4.79 -19.91 -1.05
CA PRO A 553 5.13 -19.61 0.34
C PRO A 553 6.43 -20.32 0.76
N ASP A 554 7.35 -19.57 1.39
CA ASP A 554 8.70 -20.01 1.84
C ASP A 554 8.73 -21.25 2.77
N TRP A 555 7.59 -21.90 2.98
CA TRP A 555 7.39 -23.09 3.78
C TRP A 555 7.84 -24.34 2.98
N LEU A 556 8.11 -24.17 1.67
CA LEU A 556 8.63 -25.16 0.74
C LEU A 556 10.15 -25.06 0.50
N GLN A 557 10.87 -24.13 1.17
CA GLN A 557 12.34 -24.15 1.16
C GLN A 557 12.86 -25.23 2.13
N PHE A 558 13.10 -26.41 1.58
CA PHE A 558 13.67 -27.56 2.26
C PHE A 558 14.98 -27.23 2.98
N THR A 559 15.04 -27.52 4.28
CA THR A 559 16.29 -27.77 4.99
C THR A 559 16.73 -29.20 4.66
N THR A 560 17.84 -29.34 3.93
CA THR A 560 18.48 -30.63 3.66
C THR A 560 19.12 -31.17 4.93
N TRP A 561 18.39 -31.96 5.71
CA TRP A 561 18.99 -32.79 6.75
C TRP A 561 19.51 -34.09 6.13
N ARG A 562 20.82 -34.34 6.26
CA ARG A 562 21.43 -35.67 5.99
C ARG A 562 20.92 -36.65 7.06
N ILE A 563 19.97 -37.51 6.69
CA ILE A 563 19.50 -38.59 7.57
C ILE A 563 20.10 -39.91 7.06
N ASN A 564 21.26 -40.28 7.62
CA ASN A 564 21.84 -41.61 7.48
C ASN A 564 21.05 -42.58 8.38
N ARG A 565 20.04 -43.28 7.83
CA ARG A 565 19.39 -44.54 8.30
C ARG A 565 17.86 -44.53 8.08
N LEU A 566 17.40 -44.58 6.83
CA LEU A 566 15.99 -44.86 6.52
C LEU A 566 15.89 -46.01 5.51
N LYS A 567 14.92 -46.91 5.72
CA LYS A 567 14.49 -47.93 4.75
C LYS A 567 13.13 -47.50 4.18
N VAL A 568 12.92 -47.73 2.89
CA VAL A 568 11.68 -47.38 2.17
C VAL A 568 10.98 -48.68 1.76
N SER A 569 9.67 -48.77 2.03
CA SER A 569 8.80 -49.84 1.55
C SER A 569 7.96 -49.35 0.36
N ILE A 570 7.94 -50.10 -0.74
CA ILE A 570 7.19 -49.78 -1.98
C ILE A 570 6.19 -50.91 -2.27
N ILE A 571 4.92 -50.57 -2.52
CA ILE A 571 3.90 -51.52 -3.00
C ILE A 571 3.57 -51.24 -4.47
N GLY A 572 3.92 -52.16 -5.38
CA GLY A 572 3.51 -52.10 -6.78
C GLY A 572 3.12 -53.49 -7.32
N LYS A 573 2.02 -53.57 -8.07
CA LYS A 573 1.74 -54.73 -8.95
C LYS A 573 2.65 -54.63 -10.17
N SER A 574 3.20 -55.76 -10.58
CA SER A 574 3.97 -55.96 -11.81
C SER A 574 3.26 -55.37 -13.03
N CYS A 575 3.97 -54.58 -13.84
CA CYS A 575 3.52 -54.15 -15.16
C CYS A 575 4.60 -54.53 -16.20
N PRO A 576 4.23 -55.10 -17.36
CA PRO A 576 5.14 -55.86 -18.22
C PRO A 576 5.67 -55.01 -19.38
N TRP A 577 6.98 -54.72 -19.39
CA TRP A 577 7.70 -54.34 -20.62
C TRP A 577 9.09 -55.01 -20.59
N SER A 578 9.34 -55.86 -21.58
CA SER A 578 10.45 -56.80 -21.68
C SER A 578 11.45 -56.40 -22.77
N TRP A 579 12.73 -56.26 -22.42
CA TRP A 579 13.91 -56.53 -23.26
C TRP A 579 15.00 -57.19 -22.38
N TRP A 580 15.60 -58.30 -22.85
CA TRP A 580 16.46 -59.32 -22.18
C TRP A 580 17.99 -59.01 -22.23
N PRO A 581 18.95 -59.77 -21.63
CA PRO A 581 18.85 -60.90 -20.67
C PRO A 581 19.74 -60.85 -19.38
N LEU A 582 19.27 -61.63 -18.38
CA LEU A 582 19.93 -62.32 -17.25
C LEU A 582 21.45 -62.11 -16.95
N ALA A 583 21.72 -61.60 -15.74
CA ALA A 583 22.67 -62.21 -14.80
C ALA A 583 22.20 -61.97 -13.36
N SER A 584 22.16 -63.05 -12.58
CA SER A 584 21.76 -63.15 -11.18
C SER A 584 22.45 -62.14 -10.25
N CYS A 585 21.69 -61.44 -9.41
CA CYS A 585 22.24 -60.89 -8.16
C CYS A 585 21.16 -60.68 -7.09
N ASN A 586 21.15 -61.60 -6.11
CA ASN A 586 20.61 -61.35 -4.78
C ASN A 586 21.46 -60.26 -4.12
N ALA A 587 20.96 -59.02 -4.01
CA ALA A 587 21.28 -58.09 -2.92
C ALA A 587 20.57 -56.74 -3.12
N THR A 588 19.95 -56.28 -2.05
CA THR A 588 19.41 -54.94 -1.81
C THR A 588 20.42 -53.80 -2.06
N ARG A 589 20.16 -52.95 -3.07
CA ARG A 589 20.54 -51.53 -3.11
C ARG A 589 19.81 -50.82 -4.26
N VAL A 590 19.02 -49.79 -3.98
CA VAL A 590 18.51 -48.87 -5.00
C VAL A 590 19.30 -47.59 -4.89
N ASP A 591 20.02 -47.24 -5.95
CA ASP A 591 20.81 -46.01 -6.09
C ASP A 591 19.87 -44.89 -6.56
N ILE A 592 19.81 -43.75 -5.85
CA ILE A 592 18.77 -42.71 -6.03
C ILE A 592 19.11 -41.72 -7.17
N ASN A 593 20.22 -41.88 -7.89
CA ASN A 593 20.69 -40.89 -8.86
C ASN A 593 19.90 -40.79 -10.18
N SER A 594 18.83 -41.57 -10.41
CA SER A 594 18.11 -41.58 -11.70
C SER A 594 16.58 -41.56 -11.62
N VAL A 595 15.99 -41.29 -10.44
CA VAL A 595 14.53 -41.15 -10.31
C VAL A 595 14.17 -39.69 -10.04
N LYS A 596 13.48 -39.04 -10.98
CA LYS A 596 12.74 -37.78 -10.71
C LYS A 596 11.66 -38.07 -9.67
N LEU A 597 11.93 -37.76 -8.40
CA LEU A 597 10.98 -37.84 -7.30
C LEU A 597 10.33 -36.47 -7.08
N THR A 598 9.04 -36.37 -7.37
CA THR A 598 8.22 -35.22 -6.96
C THR A 598 7.82 -35.41 -5.50
N VAL A 599 8.49 -34.72 -4.58
CA VAL A 599 8.14 -34.73 -3.15
C VAL A 599 7.03 -33.71 -2.91
N THR A 600 5.84 -34.19 -2.52
CA THR A 600 4.69 -33.33 -2.19
C THR A 600 4.47 -33.38 -0.69
N CYS A 601 4.87 -32.34 0.05
CA CYS A 601 4.47 -32.15 1.45
C CYS A 601 3.09 -31.49 1.48
N ILE A 602 2.24 -31.96 2.41
CA ILE A 602 0.79 -31.75 2.46
C ILE A 602 0.41 -30.25 2.38
N GLY A 603 -0.25 -29.91 1.28
CA GLY A 603 -0.94 -28.65 1.02
C GLY A 603 -1.76 -28.80 -0.25
N SER A 604 -2.99 -29.32 -0.10
CA SER A 604 -4.06 -29.40 -1.12
C SER A 604 -3.61 -29.55 -2.59
N VAL A 605 -3.20 -30.76 -2.96
CA VAL A 605 -3.12 -31.18 -4.37
C VAL A 605 -3.84 -32.52 -4.48
N ALA A 606 -4.89 -32.58 -5.31
CA ALA A 606 -5.63 -33.81 -5.60
C ALA A 606 -4.68 -34.88 -6.15
N ALA A 607 -4.74 -36.10 -5.63
CA ALA A 607 -3.90 -37.17 -6.13
C ALA A 607 -4.28 -37.49 -7.59
N ARG A 608 -3.33 -37.37 -8.52
CA ARG A 608 -3.53 -37.92 -9.86
C ARG A 608 -3.57 -39.45 -9.76
N LYS A 609 -4.61 -40.07 -10.32
CA LYS A 609 -4.75 -41.53 -10.43
C LYS A 609 -3.47 -42.11 -11.05
N GLY A 610 -2.74 -42.96 -10.32
CA GLY A 610 -1.46 -43.54 -10.74
C GLY A 610 -0.17 -42.78 -10.35
N GLY A 611 -0.25 -41.68 -9.59
CA GLY A 611 0.94 -40.96 -9.08
C GLY A 611 1.64 -41.70 -7.92
N LEU A 612 2.95 -41.47 -7.74
CA LEU A 612 3.73 -41.96 -6.59
C LEU A 612 3.79 -40.87 -5.51
N VAL A 613 3.42 -41.20 -4.27
CA VAL A 613 3.43 -40.27 -3.12
C VAL A 613 4.34 -40.82 -2.03
N LEU A 614 5.27 -39.99 -1.53
CA LEU A 614 6.13 -40.32 -0.39
C LEU A 614 5.63 -39.61 0.87
N VAL A 615 5.27 -40.37 1.92
CA VAL A 615 4.84 -39.84 3.22
C VAL A 615 5.90 -40.11 4.28
N THR A 616 6.48 -39.04 4.83
CA THR A 616 7.46 -39.17 5.92
C THR A 616 6.76 -39.32 7.27
N GLY A 617 6.99 -40.43 7.99
CA GLY A 617 6.24 -40.76 9.22
C GLY A 617 4.83 -41.27 8.91
N GLY A 618 4.67 -42.00 7.80
CA GLY A 618 3.38 -42.52 7.35
C GLY A 618 2.89 -43.75 8.11
N ASP A 619 3.73 -44.31 8.98
CA ASP A 619 3.49 -45.50 9.79
C ASP A 619 2.42 -45.31 10.88
N SER A 620 2.16 -44.09 11.35
CA SER A 620 1.26 -43.85 12.49
C SER A 620 0.52 -42.50 12.42
N GLY A 621 -0.49 -42.35 13.29
CA GLY A 621 -1.22 -41.09 13.50
C GLY A 621 -1.76 -40.42 12.22
N ILE A 622 -1.41 -39.14 12.05
CA ILE A 622 -1.84 -38.31 10.91
C ILE A 622 -1.21 -38.82 9.60
N GLY A 623 0.04 -39.28 9.61
CA GLY A 623 0.72 -39.82 8.43
C GLY A 623 0.03 -41.06 7.86
N ARG A 624 -0.48 -41.94 8.74
CA ARG A 624 -1.29 -43.11 8.36
C ARG A 624 -2.62 -42.70 7.70
N ALA A 625 -3.32 -41.73 8.27
CA ALA A 625 -4.59 -41.22 7.72
C ALA A 625 -4.40 -40.59 6.34
N VAL A 626 -3.30 -39.84 6.16
CA VAL A 626 -2.91 -39.26 4.87
C VAL A 626 -2.57 -40.34 3.85
N SER A 627 -1.78 -41.35 4.24
CA SER A 627 -1.41 -42.48 3.39
C SER A 627 -2.65 -43.25 2.90
N TYR A 628 -3.63 -43.46 3.79
CA TYR A 628 -4.90 -44.08 3.45
C TYR A 628 -5.75 -43.23 2.48
N ALA A 629 -5.84 -41.92 2.72
CA ALA A 629 -6.60 -41.02 1.84
C ALA A 629 -6.03 -41.01 0.41
N PHE A 630 -4.70 -40.89 0.27
CA PHE A 630 -4.04 -40.94 -1.05
C PHE A 630 -4.17 -42.31 -1.72
N ALA A 631 -4.13 -43.40 -0.95
CA ALA A 631 -4.35 -44.75 -1.48
C ALA A 631 -5.77 -44.93 -2.05
N ARG A 632 -6.81 -44.40 -1.37
CA ARG A 632 -8.20 -44.38 -1.87
C ARG A 632 -8.37 -43.58 -3.16
N GLU A 633 -7.57 -42.54 -3.36
CA GLU A 633 -7.55 -41.76 -4.61
C GLU A 633 -6.79 -42.45 -5.75
N GLY A 634 -6.21 -43.63 -5.50
CA GLY A 634 -5.53 -44.45 -6.51
C GLY A 634 -4.04 -44.11 -6.71
N ALA A 635 -3.40 -43.48 -5.72
CA ALA A 635 -1.96 -43.26 -5.73
C ALA A 635 -1.17 -44.49 -5.25
N THR A 636 0.06 -44.62 -5.73
CA THR A 636 1.06 -45.56 -5.19
C THR A 636 1.75 -44.88 -4.01
N ILE A 637 1.69 -45.49 -2.83
CA ILE A 637 2.23 -44.89 -1.61
C ILE A 637 3.57 -45.52 -1.25
N ALA A 638 4.57 -44.69 -1.01
CA ALA A 638 5.77 -45.01 -0.26
C ALA A 638 5.72 -44.24 1.06
N PHE A 639 6.14 -44.84 2.16
CA PHE A 639 6.28 -44.10 3.42
C PHE A 639 7.54 -44.54 4.17
N THR A 640 8.05 -43.64 5.01
CA THR A 640 9.23 -43.89 5.85
C THR A 640 8.80 -44.27 7.25
N TYR A 641 9.55 -45.16 7.89
CA TYR A 641 9.38 -45.56 9.28
C TYR A 641 10.75 -45.94 9.90
N VAL A 642 10.85 -45.95 11.23
CA VAL A 642 12.03 -46.35 11.98
C VAL A 642 12.01 -47.87 12.18
N LYS A 643 12.94 -48.56 11.52
CA LYS A 643 13.06 -50.03 11.62
C LYS A 643 13.43 -50.46 13.04
N GLY A 644 12.77 -51.48 13.56
CA GLY A 644 12.90 -51.96 14.95
C GLY A 644 11.78 -51.43 15.83
N ASP A 645 11.65 -50.11 15.91
CA ASP A 645 10.73 -49.44 16.83
C ASP A 645 9.30 -49.33 16.28
N GLU A 646 9.16 -49.08 14.96
CA GLU A 646 7.88 -48.80 14.30
C GLU A 646 7.45 -49.91 13.33
N ASP A 647 8.05 -51.11 13.41
CA ASP A 647 7.75 -52.23 12.50
C ASP A 647 6.28 -52.67 12.59
N ILE A 648 5.66 -52.63 13.78
CA ILE A 648 4.24 -52.97 13.98
C ILE A 648 3.33 -51.94 13.30
N ASP A 649 3.60 -50.65 13.55
CA ASP A 649 2.81 -49.53 13.01
C ASP A 649 2.93 -49.42 11.49
N SER A 650 4.11 -49.67 10.94
CA SER A 650 4.35 -49.78 9.50
C SER A 650 3.53 -50.92 8.88
N ASN A 651 3.53 -52.10 9.50
CA ASN A 651 2.75 -53.25 9.02
C ASN A 651 1.24 -53.01 9.10
N ASP A 652 0.74 -52.34 10.13
CA ASP A 652 -0.68 -52.02 10.26
C ASP A 652 -1.11 -50.95 9.26
N THR A 653 -0.28 -49.94 9.02
CA THR A 653 -0.47 -48.98 7.93
C THR A 653 -0.51 -49.68 6.56
N LEU A 654 0.39 -50.63 6.30
CA LEU A 654 0.38 -51.43 5.06
C LEU A 654 -0.92 -52.21 4.89
N LYS A 655 -1.45 -52.83 5.95
CA LYS A 655 -2.75 -53.53 5.92
C LYS A 655 -3.88 -52.57 5.58
N ILE A 656 -3.93 -51.41 6.25
CA ILE A 656 -4.96 -50.38 6.04
C ILE A 656 -4.94 -49.85 4.59
N ILE A 657 -3.75 -49.58 4.05
CA ILE A 657 -3.58 -49.16 2.65
C ILE A 657 -4.03 -50.26 1.68
N ASN A 658 -3.70 -51.53 1.95
CA ASN A 658 -4.10 -52.64 1.09
C ASN A 658 -5.61 -52.93 1.13
N MET A 659 -6.28 -52.67 2.26
CA MET A 659 -7.75 -52.75 2.38
C MET A 659 -8.46 -51.60 1.64
N SER A 660 -7.75 -50.51 1.34
CA SER A 660 -8.31 -49.30 0.71
C SER A 660 -8.31 -49.34 -0.82
N LYS A 661 -7.61 -50.30 -1.42
CA LYS A 661 -7.54 -50.57 -2.86
C LYS A 661 -8.57 -51.61 -3.26
#